data_AF-W0JC82-F1
#
_entry.id   AF-W0JC82-F1
#
_cell.length_a   1.000
_cell.length_b   1.000
_cell.length_c   1.000
_cell.angle_alpha   90.00
_cell.angle_beta   90.00
_cell.angle_gamma   90.00
#
_symmetry.space_group_name_H-M   'P 1'
#
loop_
_entity.id
_entity.type
_entity.pdbx_description
1 polymer ?
#
loop_
_entity_poly.entity_id
_entity_poly.type
_entity_poly.pdbx_seq_one_letter_code
_entity_poly.pdbx_strand_id
1 'polypeptide(L)'
;MDFVVRGLVAFHPPFRIIMPTTTLACLRLSSALATAAAATVASTLVAAADTVATEADSANIEAALIPFVMPWDDASEGVTNLSAWNHKPAGKHGFVFVEDGHLYITQAKDGSGSNRERIRFFGVNLCYTANFPAKADAPKIATRLARFGINCVRFHHMDAGAAPGGLLSADLSGLDPAQLERLDYFVHCLREQGIYINLNLHVSRRYPDFPYDNALKANTRYFKGLDQFVPEMIDWQKRYARELLHHRNPHTGLRYADDPAVAFVEINNENGLFANWYNSRLEPDKLAPVFTEALSKLWNNWLARKYGSAENARAAWQKNAAKSSTAEAMKSGGNSMPVEIPRRRFSQNGNRAMLADWTRCLYETERDYYTDMRDFLRGELGVRSLVVGSQPGGSYSMVNVQAAMDVVDAHGYWAHPENRPDPLHPEWPASQVTNESLVNAPAAGPLGVLAQYRVAGKPFSVSEYNHSSPNTFSAEGFPLLAAFAALQDWDAIYAFAWSHGGAWDRRRIAGNFDIHQHPVRLATLPLAAALFRRGDLRAPVEHAQKPTDFPLESVLESILRDSVHRANAGRFGADRRDTLRAPVSLRLTATGAPATKAAEPIYTGAIRSEGGQLTWDANAPHGVVLIDTPHSKAVVGFANGRTFALGGETGASGSSARVTIHPGKTLQDWSVIGLMAKSDRDPGAPGEALLVACGYTQNTGMRWHDAGKSRLKTWGNPPTLIEGVPAEITLELREGATGTEVWSLDERGRRVRSLPVSVEEGVARFHIGPEFRTLWYEIVTQ
;
A
#
# COMPACT_ATOMS: atom_id res chain seq x y z
N MET A 1 -20.03 1.95 11.07
CA MET A 1 -19.62 3.34 11.35
C MET A 1 -20.34 3.76 12.62
N ASP A 2 -19.78 4.69 13.39
CA ASP A 2 -20.29 5.25 14.67
C ASP A 2 -20.03 4.49 15.99
N PHE A 3 -20.18 5.27 17.08
CA PHE A 3 -19.98 5.04 18.53
C PHE A 3 -18.58 5.25 19.13
N VAL A 4 -18.28 6.51 19.52
CA VAL A 4 -17.25 6.90 20.52
C VAL A 4 -17.73 8.07 21.40
N VAL A 5 -17.84 7.82 22.71
CA VAL A 5 -18.16 8.75 23.83
C VAL A 5 -17.65 8.08 25.12
N ARG A 6 -16.98 8.67 26.12
CA ARG A 6 -16.33 9.98 26.40
C ARG A 6 -15.26 9.73 27.50
N GLY A 7 -14.31 10.65 27.75
CA GLY A 7 -13.43 10.55 28.93
C GLY A 7 -12.45 11.72 29.15
N LEU A 8 -12.84 12.70 29.96
CA LEU A 8 -12.01 13.85 30.37
C LEU A 8 -11.61 13.70 31.85
N VAL A 9 -10.39 14.09 32.22
CA VAL A 9 -9.95 14.27 33.62
C VAL A 9 -9.28 15.63 33.76
N ALA A 10 -9.71 16.39 34.77
CA ALA A 10 -9.24 17.74 35.05
C ALA A 10 -8.08 17.74 36.08
N PHE A 11 -7.22 18.74 36.01
CA PHE A 11 -6.22 19.04 37.03
C PHE A 11 -6.74 20.10 38.03
N HIS A 12 -6.27 20.01 39.27
CA HIS A 12 -6.42 21.02 40.32
C HIS A 12 -5.05 21.36 40.90
N PRO A 13 -4.73 22.65 41.11
CA PRO A 13 -3.72 23.09 42.07
C PRO A 13 -4.37 23.85 43.24
N PRO A 14 -3.87 23.72 44.49
CA PRO A 14 -4.28 24.56 45.61
C PRO A 14 -3.43 25.83 45.71
N PHE A 15 -4.05 26.95 46.08
CA PHE A 15 -3.76 27.77 47.28
C PHE A 15 -4.44 29.15 47.18
N ARG A 16 -5.00 29.63 48.31
CA ARG A 16 -5.58 30.98 48.47
C ARG A 16 -4.73 31.79 49.45
N ILE A 17 -4.46 33.06 49.13
CA ILE A 17 -4.22 34.15 50.10
C ILE A 17 -5.04 35.38 49.62
N ILE A 18 -5.36 36.29 50.54
CA ILE A 18 -6.51 37.21 50.51
C ILE A 18 -6.10 38.67 50.21
N MET A 19 -6.82 39.32 49.26
CA MET A 19 -7.28 40.74 49.12
C MET A 19 -6.55 41.95 49.78
N PRO A 20 -6.88 43.22 49.43
CA PRO A 20 -7.28 43.82 48.13
C PRO A 20 -6.60 45.19 47.85
N THR A 21 -6.80 45.80 46.66
CA THR A 21 -7.02 47.27 46.56
C THR A 21 -7.66 47.73 45.24
N THR A 22 -8.45 48.79 45.37
CA THR A 22 -9.47 49.37 44.51
C THR A 22 -9.00 50.21 43.29
N THR A 23 -9.77 50.10 42.20
CA THR A 23 -10.23 51.21 41.33
C THR A 23 -9.22 51.95 40.44
N LEU A 24 -8.96 51.42 39.24
CA LEU A 24 -8.67 52.24 38.04
C LEU A 24 -8.96 51.52 36.68
N ALA A 25 -10.15 50.91 36.51
CA ALA A 25 -10.42 49.98 35.40
C ALA A 25 -11.64 50.28 34.48
N CYS A 26 -12.43 51.34 34.70
CA CYS A 26 -13.69 51.54 33.97
C CYS A 26 -13.60 52.33 32.65
N LEU A 27 -12.40 52.71 32.18
CA LEU A 27 -12.19 53.45 30.92
C LEU A 27 -11.28 52.72 29.90
N ARG A 28 -10.87 51.48 30.19
CA ARG A 28 -10.13 50.61 29.25
C ARG A 28 -10.89 49.35 28.81
N LEU A 29 -12.02 49.01 29.44
CA LEU A 29 -12.81 47.84 29.06
C LEU A 29 -13.63 48.05 27.77
N SER A 30 -14.16 49.26 27.53
CA SER A 30 -15.00 49.54 26.36
C SER A 30 -14.24 49.46 25.03
N SER A 31 -13.00 49.95 24.99
CA SER A 31 -12.14 49.81 23.80
C SER A 31 -11.65 48.38 23.60
N ALA A 32 -11.31 47.66 24.68
CA ALA A 32 -10.84 46.27 24.61
C ALA A 32 -11.94 45.28 24.19
N LEU A 33 -13.18 45.47 24.66
CA LEU A 33 -14.33 44.68 24.20
C LEU A 33 -14.68 45.00 22.73
N ALA A 34 -14.54 46.26 22.31
CA ALA A 34 -14.73 46.65 20.92
C ALA A 34 -13.65 46.06 19.99
N THR A 35 -12.36 46.03 20.38
CA THR A 35 -11.32 45.38 19.57
C THR A 35 -11.42 43.86 19.59
N ALA A 36 -11.80 43.23 20.71
CA ALA A 36 -12.06 41.79 20.75
C ALA A 36 -13.23 41.40 19.84
N ALA A 37 -14.36 42.14 19.92
CA ALA A 37 -15.51 41.93 19.05
C ALA A 37 -15.16 42.20 17.58
N ALA A 38 -14.43 43.28 17.27
CA ALA A 38 -13.98 43.59 15.92
C ALA A 38 -13.01 42.54 15.37
N ALA A 39 -12.11 41.98 16.19
CA ALA A 39 -11.22 40.89 15.80
C ALA A 39 -12.00 39.59 15.54
N THR A 40 -12.99 39.26 16.37
CA THR A 40 -13.86 38.08 16.15
C THR A 40 -14.71 38.25 14.90
N VAL A 41 -15.30 39.43 14.69
CA VAL A 41 -16.08 39.77 13.48
C VAL A 41 -15.19 39.74 12.24
N ALA A 42 -13.97 40.30 12.31
CA ALA A 42 -13.00 40.24 11.22
C ALA A 42 -12.58 38.79 10.91
N SER A 43 -12.31 37.95 11.92
CA SER A 43 -12.00 36.54 11.69
C SER A 43 -13.16 35.75 11.08
N THR A 44 -14.42 36.03 11.49
CA THR A 44 -15.59 35.41 10.84
C THR A 44 -15.84 35.95 9.45
N LEU A 45 -15.55 37.22 9.16
CA LEU A 45 -15.65 37.79 7.82
C LEU A 45 -14.58 37.25 6.87
N VAL A 46 -13.34 37.07 7.35
CA VAL A 46 -12.26 36.40 6.58
C VAL A 46 -12.64 34.94 6.32
N ALA A 47 -13.03 34.18 7.35
CA ALA A 47 -13.46 32.79 7.17
C ALA A 47 -14.68 32.65 6.24
N ALA A 48 -15.63 33.59 6.28
CA ALA A 48 -16.76 33.64 5.35
C ALA A 48 -16.31 33.99 3.91
N ALA A 49 -15.38 34.93 3.75
CA ALA A 49 -14.82 35.28 2.44
C ALA A 49 -14.03 34.11 1.83
N ASP A 50 -13.21 33.42 2.62
CA ASP A 50 -12.49 32.20 2.20
C ASP A 50 -13.47 31.07 1.85
N THR A 51 -14.58 30.93 2.60
CA THR A 51 -15.64 29.96 2.29
C THR A 51 -16.34 30.29 0.96
N VAL A 52 -16.66 31.56 0.71
CA VAL A 52 -17.30 31.99 -0.55
C VAL A 52 -16.33 31.86 -1.73
N ALA A 53 -15.05 32.20 -1.54
CA ALA A 53 -14.02 32.03 -2.56
C ALA A 53 -13.81 30.54 -2.92
N THR A 54 -13.74 29.65 -1.93
CA THR A 54 -13.57 28.20 -2.16
C THR A 54 -14.80 27.54 -2.79
N GLU A 55 -16.03 27.97 -2.46
CA GLU A 55 -17.24 27.47 -3.14
C GLU A 55 -17.34 27.99 -4.58
N ALA A 56 -16.96 29.24 -4.87
CA ALA A 56 -16.91 29.78 -6.24
C ALA A 56 -15.83 29.10 -7.09
N ASP A 57 -14.63 28.88 -6.55
CA ASP A 57 -13.54 28.19 -7.25
C ASP A 57 -13.90 26.71 -7.54
N SER A 58 -14.54 26.04 -6.59
CA SER A 58 -15.02 24.66 -6.78
C SER A 58 -16.10 24.56 -7.87
N ALA A 59 -16.98 25.56 -8.01
CA ALA A 59 -17.97 25.61 -9.10
C ALA A 59 -17.31 25.87 -10.48
N ASN A 60 -16.32 26.76 -10.54
CA ASN A 60 -15.56 27.03 -11.77
C ASN A 60 -14.73 25.82 -12.22
N ILE A 61 -14.09 25.12 -11.28
CA ILE A 61 -13.40 23.86 -11.53
C ILE A 61 -14.38 22.81 -12.07
N GLU A 62 -15.52 22.60 -11.40
CA GLU A 62 -16.50 21.60 -11.83
C GLU A 62 -17.04 21.87 -13.25
N ALA A 63 -17.27 23.14 -13.61
CA ALA A 63 -17.73 23.54 -14.94
C ALA A 63 -16.71 23.24 -16.08
N ALA A 64 -15.43 23.08 -15.75
CA ALA A 64 -14.38 22.70 -16.71
C ALA A 64 -14.24 21.17 -16.86
N LEU A 65 -14.89 20.37 -16.02
CA LEU A 65 -14.77 18.91 -16.01
C LEU A 65 -15.85 18.21 -16.84
N ILE A 66 -15.55 16.97 -17.19
CA ILE A 66 -16.30 16.17 -18.16
C ILE A 66 -16.84 14.92 -17.44
N PRO A 67 -18.16 14.64 -17.49
CA PRO A 67 -18.72 13.40 -16.98
C PRO A 67 -18.13 12.17 -17.70
N PHE A 68 -17.52 11.26 -16.94
CA PHE A 68 -16.89 10.05 -17.47
C PHE A 68 -16.94 8.91 -16.44
N VAL A 69 -17.64 7.82 -16.77
CA VAL A 69 -17.91 6.70 -15.85
C VAL A 69 -17.67 5.39 -16.58
N MET A 70 -16.60 4.66 -16.22
CA MET A 70 -16.30 3.35 -16.81
C MET A 70 -17.29 2.28 -16.30
N PRO A 71 -18.18 1.70 -17.13
CA PRO A 71 -19.26 0.82 -16.69
C PRO A 71 -18.74 -0.39 -15.91
N TRP A 72 -19.28 -0.65 -14.71
CA TRP A 72 -18.67 -1.58 -13.74
C TRP A 72 -18.54 -3.04 -14.20
N ASP A 73 -19.24 -3.43 -15.27
CA ASP A 73 -19.25 -4.75 -15.88
C ASP A 73 -18.69 -4.76 -17.32
N ASP A 74 -17.94 -3.72 -17.71
CA ASP A 74 -17.32 -3.68 -19.03
C ASP A 74 -16.21 -4.74 -19.23
N ALA A 75 -16.30 -5.41 -20.37
CA ALA A 75 -15.38 -6.40 -20.89
C ALA A 75 -15.10 -6.17 -22.40
N SER A 76 -15.25 -4.93 -22.88
CA SER A 76 -15.15 -4.62 -24.32
C SER A 76 -13.74 -4.92 -24.85
N GLU A 77 -13.67 -5.45 -26.08
CA GLU A 77 -12.41 -5.62 -26.82
C GLU A 77 -11.86 -4.28 -27.31
N GLY A 78 -10.54 -4.21 -27.53
CA GLY A 78 -9.86 -3.01 -28.04
C GLY A 78 -8.42 -2.87 -27.51
N VAL A 79 -7.80 -1.71 -27.73
CA VAL A 79 -6.44 -1.42 -27.24
C VAL A 79 -6.34 -1.36 -25.70
N THR A 80 -7.46 -1.16 -24.99
CA THR A 80 -7.51 -1.07 -23.52
C THR A 80 -7.78 -2.40 -22.80
N ASN A 81 -7.96 -3.51 -23.53
CA ASN A 81 -8.25 -4.83 -22.98
C ASN A 81 -7.01 -5.73 -23.01
N LEU A 82 -6.52 -6.09 -21.82
CA LEU A 82 -5.34 -6.92 -21.60
C LEU A 82 -5.68 -8.36 -21.16
N SER A 83 -6.95 -8.77 -21.24
CA SER A 83 -7.41 -10.06 -20.70
C SER A 83 -6.80 -11.29 -21.37
N ALA A 84 -6.25 -11.13 -22.58
CA ALA A 84 -5.50 -12.14 -23.32
C ALA A 84 -4.10 -12.40 -22.74
N TRP A 85 -3.55 -11.52 -21.89
CA TRP A 85 -2.23 -11.72 -21.27
C TRP A 85 -2.26 -12.77 -20.14
N ASN A 86 -3.44 -13.12 -19.63
CA ASN A 86 -3.60 -14.10 -18.55
C ASN A 86 -3.49 -15.53 -19.08
N HIS A 87 -2.71 -16.37 -18.40
CA HIS A 87 -2.74 -17.82 -18.61
C HIS A 87 -4.06 -18.38 -18.08
N LYS A 88 -4.96 -18.78 -18.98
CA LYS A 88 -6.29 -19.32 -18.64
C LYS A 88 -6.31 -20.85 -18.72
N PRO A 89 -6.88 -21.57 -17.73
CA PRO A 89 -7.23 -21.08 -16.40
C PRO A 89 -5.98 -20.81 -15.52
N ALA A 90 -6.14 -20.08 -14.43
CA ALA A 90 -5.10 -19.90 -13.42
C ALA A 90 -4.67 -21.27 -12.87
N GLY A 91 -3.37 -21.45 -12.59
CA GLY A 91 -2.81 -22.72 -12.15
C GLY A 91 -2.70 -23.80 -13.23
N LYS A 92 -3.04 -23.51 -14.50
CA LYS A 92 -2.78 -24.39 -15.68
C LYS A 92 -1.34 -24.93 -15.71
N HIS A 93 -0.39 -24.12 -15.24
CA HIS A 93 1.05 -24.36 -15.26
C HIS A 93 1.58 -24.96 -13.94
N GLY A 94 0.68 -25.52 -13.12
CA GLY A 94 0.98 -26.01 -11.78
C GLY A 94 1.06 -24.88 -10.74
N PHE A 95 1.55 -25.22 -9.55
CA PHE A 95 1.78 -24.25 -8.49
C PHE A 95 2.91 -23.28 -8.86
N VAL A 96 2.74 -22.02 -8.44
CA VAL A 96 3.82 -21.03 -8.42
C VAL A 96 4.89 -21.50 -7.44
N PHE A 97 6.16 -21.38 -7.81
CA PHE A 97 7.30 -21.72 -6.96
C PHE A 97 8.35 -20.61 -6.92
N VAL A 98 9.22 -20.68 -5.91
CA VAL A 98 10.36 -19.76 -5.75
C VAL A 98 11.61 -20.41 -6.34
N GLU A 99 12.35 -19.66 -7.15
CA GLU A 99 13.69 -20.02 -7.62
C GLU A 99 14.50 -18.74 -7.81
N ASP A 100 15.81 -18.78 -7.52
CA ASP A 100 16.74 -17.62 -7.63
C ASP A 100 16.24 -16.31 -6.98
N GLY A 101 15.35 -16.41 -5.97
CA GLY A 101 14.74 -15.28 -5.28
C GLY A 101 13.57 -14.62 -6.03
N HIS A 102 12.98 -15.28 -7.03
CA HIS A 102 11.87 -14.80 -7.84
C HIS A 102 10.77 -15.85 -8.03
N LEU A 103 9.62 -15.45 -8.58
CA LEU A 103 8.45 -16.31 -8.76
C LEU A 103 8.38 -16.91 -10.17
N TYR A 104 8.13 -18.23 -10.25
CA TYR A 104 8.07 -18.98 -11.51
C TYR A 104 6.85 -19.90 -11.60
N ILE A 105 6.48 -20.24 -12.84
CA ILE A 105 5.53 -21.30 -13.21
C ILE A 105 6.18 -22.27 -14.21
N THR A 106 5.66 -23.49 -14.31
CA THR A 106 6.21 -24.52 -15.22
C THR A 106 5.58 -24.40 -16.62
N GLN A 107 6.37 -24.16 -17.66
CA GLN A 107 5.87 -24.22 -19.03
C GLN A 107 5.65 -25.68 -19.47
N ALA A 108 4.77 -25.88 -20.45
CA ALA A 108 4.55 -27.21 -21.01
C ALA A 108 5.85 -27.73 -21.67
N LYS A 109 6.09 -29.04 -21.57
CA LYS A 109 7.24 -29.67 -22.24
C LYS A 109 7.03 -29.64 -23.76
N ASP A 110 7.79 -28.81 -24.45
CA ASP A 110 8.02 -28.87 -25.90
C ASP A 110 9.14 -29.86 -26.29
N GLY A 111 9.76 -30.49 -25.29
CA GLY A 111 10.78 -31.54 -25.47
C GLY A 111 12.22 -31.07 -25.31
N SER A 112 12.48 -29.78 -25.06
CA SER A 112 13.84 -29.21 -25.15
C SER A 112 14.55 -28.88 -23.82
N GLY A 113 13.96 -29.20 -22.66
CA GLY A 113 14.63 -29.01 -21.35
C GLY A 113 13.70 -28.52 -20.24
N SER A 114 14.30 -27.94 -19.19
CA SER A 114 13.58 -27.40 -18.02
C SER A 114 12.90 -26.07 -18.35
N ASN A 115 11.68 -26.16 -18.91
CA ASN A 115 10.91 -25.02 -19.38
C ASN A 115 10.17 -24.34 -18.20
N ARG A 116 10.67 -23.19 -17.75
CA ARG A 116 10.08 -22.37 -16.66
C ARG A 116 9.88 -20.93 -17.13
N GLU A 117 8.80 -20.30 -16.67
CA GLU A 117 8.46 -18.92 -16.99
C GLU A 117 8.42 -18.09 -15.71
N ARG A 118 9.05 -16.92 -15.71
CA ARG A 118 8.95 -15.99 -14.58
C ARG A 118 7.57 -15.33 -14.58
N ILE A 119 6.87 -15.40 -13.46
CA ILE A 119 5.58 -14.75 -13.27
C ILE A 119 5.72 -13.52 -12.37
N ARG A 120 5.09 -12.40 -12.77
CA ARG A 120 4.90 -11.22 -11.95
C ARG A 120 3.41 -11.00 -11.71
N PHE A 121 3.02 -10.72 -10.46
CA PHE A 121 1.63 -10.50 -10.10
C PHE A 121 1.28 -9.00 -10.04
N PHE A 122 0.42 -8.58 -10.97
CA PHE A 122 -0.24 -7.28 -10.95
C PHE A 122 -1.66 -7.51 -10.39
N GLY A 123 -1.83 -7.25 -9.10
CA GLY A 123 -2.97 -7.69 -8.32
C GLY A 123 -3.88 -6.58 -7.81
N VAL A 124 -4.99 -6.98 -7.20
CA VAL A 124 -5.88 -6.09 -6.44
C VAL A 124 -6.32 -6.72 -5.13
N ASN A 125 -6.72 -5.89 -4.17
CA ASN A 125 -7.43 -6.34 -2.97
C ASN A 125 -8.95 -6.25 -3.16
N LEU A 126 -9.67 -7.22 -2.60
CA LEU A 126 -11.10 -7.12 -2.32
C LEU A 126 -11.28 -7.22 -0.81
N CYS A 127 -12.09 -6.34 -0.24
CA CYS A 127 -12.23 -6.24 1.22
C CYS A 127 -13.69 -6.51 1.65
N TYR A 128 -13.86 -7.14 2.82
CA TYR A 128 -15.16 -7.37 3.46
C TYR A 128 -16.18 -8.06 2.51
N THR A 129 -17.29 -7.40 2.19
CA THR A 129 -18.36 -7.97 1.35
C THR A 129 -17.99 -8.07 -0.14
N ALA A 130 -16.93 -7.38 -0.59
CA ALA A 130 -16.46 -7.46 -1.98
C ALA A 130 -15.87 -8.85 -2.33
N ASN A 131 -15.46 -9.62 -1.32
CA ASN A 131 -15.00 -11.01 -1.47
C ASN A 131 -16.12 -11.98 -1.88
N PHE A 132 -17.38 -11.62 -1.60
CA PHE A 132 -18.55 -12.47 -1.78
C PHE A 132 -19.55 -11.77 -2.73
N PRO A 133 -19.24 -11.61 -4.03
CA PRO A 133 -20.19 -11.04 -4.98
C PRO A 133 -21.48 -11.89 -5.08
N ALA A 134 -22.53 -11.34 -5.69
CA ALA A 134 -23.64 -12.18 -6.12
C ALA A 134 -23.19 -13.04 -7.32
N LYS A 135 -23.75 -14.24 -7.52
CA LYS A 135 -23.35 -15.12 -8.64
C LYS A 135 -23.48 -14.44 -10.01
N ALA A 136 -24.49 -13.59 -10.20
CA ALA A 136 -24.68 -12.83 -11.43
C ALA A 136 -23.56 -11.79 -11.69
N ASP A 137 -22.88 -11.32 -10.65
CA ASP A 137 -21.83 -10.29 -10.72
C ASP A 137 -20.43 -10.91 -10.80
N ALA A 138 -20.22 -12.07 -10.17
CA ALA A 138 -18.93 -12.77 -10.12
C ALA A 138 -18.20 -12.89 -11.48
N PRO A 139 -18.83 -13.37 -12.58
CA PRO A 139 -18.15 -13.46 -13.89
C PRO A 139 -17.89 -12.08 -14.51
N LYS A 140 -18.74 -11.09 -14.26
CA LYS A 140 -18.57 -9.71 -14.74
C LYS A 140 -17.35 -9.06 -14.11
N ILE A 141 -17.22 -9.18 -12.78
CA ILE A 141 -16.09 -8.66 -12.01
C ILE A 141 -14.78 -9.34 -12.45
N ALA A 142 -14.77 -10.67 -12.56
CA ALA A 142 -13.59 -11.42 -12.99
C ALA A 142 -13.13 -11.00 -14.40
N THR A 143 -14.07 -10.83 -15.33
CA THR A 143 -13.74 -10.41 -16.71
C THR A 143 -13.24 -8.97 -16.76
N ARG A 144 -13.83 -8.03 -16.00
CA ARG A 144 -13.35 -6.65 -15.88
C ARG A 144 -11.95 -6.57 -15.26
N LEU A 145 -11.66 -7.37 -14.25
CA LEU A 145 -10.31 -7.44 -13.67
C LEU A 145 -9.28 -7.88 -14.73
N ALA A 146 -9.58 -8.95 -15.47
CA ALA A 146 -8.71 -9.42 -16.55
C ALA A 146 -8.54 -8.37 -17.66
N ARG A 147 -9.60 -7.64 -18.04
CA ARG A 147 -9.54 -6.52 -19.01
C ARG A 147 -8.49 -5.48 -18.63
N PHE A 148 -8.33 -5.15 -17.34
CA PHE A 148 -7.31 -4.22 -16.86
C PHE A 148 -5.93 -4.86 -16.60
N GLY A 149 -5.70 -6.09 -17.04
CA GLY A 149 -4.41 -6.78 -16.91
C GLY A 149 -4.14 -7.35 -15.51
N ILE A 150 -5.17 -7.41 -14.64
CA ILE A 150 -5.05 -8.03 -13.31
C ILE A 150 -4.89 -9.55 -13.47
N ASN A 151 -3.91 -10.12 -12.75
CA ASN A 151 -3.68 -11.57 -12.68
C ASN A 151 -3.60 -12.13 -11.24
N CYS A 152 -3.86 -11.33 -10.21
CA CYS A 152 -4.07 -11.83 -8.85
C CYS A 152 -5.15 -11.06 -8.08
N VAL A 153 -5.91 -11.75 -7.22
CA VAL A 153 -6.84 -11.15 -6.26
C VAL A 153 -6.48 -11.59 -4.85
N ARG A 154 -6.26 -10.62 -3.96
CA ARG A 154 -6.10 -10.81 -2.51
C ARG A 154 -7.45 -10.65 -1.82
N PHE A 155 -7.89 -11.73 -1.17
CA PHE A 155 -9.14 -11.78 -0.43
C PHE A 155 -8.93 -11.32 1.02
N HIS A 156 -9.33 -10.08 1.31
CA HIS A 156 -8.95 -9.37 2.52
C HIS A 156 -10.14 -9.12 3.46
N HIS A 157 -9.92 -9.12 4.78
CA HIS A 157 -10.97 -8.98 5.80
C HIS A 157 -12.15 -9.99 5.68
N MET A 158 -11.97 -11.16 5.05
CA MET A 158 -13.01 -12.20 4.98
C MET A 158 -13.49 -12.64 6.38
N ASP A 159 -12.56 -12.67 7.33
CA ASP A 159 -12.74 -13.11 8.72
C ASP A 159 -13.34 -12.03 9.66
N ALA A 160 -13.63 -10.83 9.15
CA ALA A 160 -13.98 -9.66 9.97
C ALA A 160 -15.32 -9.77 10.71
N GLY A 161 -16.18 -10.74 10.36
CA GLY A 161 -17.47 -10.95 11.02
C GLY A 161 -18.33 -12.02 10.35
N ALA A 162 -19.55 -12.16 10.86
CA ALA A 162 -20.54 -13.11 10.37
C ALA A 162 -21.12 -12.73 8.99
N ALA A 163 -21.72 -13.71 8.32
CA ALA A 163 -22.60 -13.49 7.18
C ALA A 163 -23.73 -12.49 7.50
N PRO A 164 -24.14 -11.63 6.54
CA PRO A 164 -23.63 -11.50 5.17
C PRO A 164 -22.40 -10.56 5.06
N GLY A 165 -21.87 -10.06 6.18
CA GLY A 165 -20.78 -9.07 6.22
C GLY A 165 -19.38 -9.65 6.03
N GLY A 166 -19.17 -10.91 6.42
CA GLY A 166 -17.94 -11.67 6.26
C GLY A 166 -18.22 -13.15 5.96
N LEU A 167 -17.22 -14.02 6.12
CA LEU A 167 -17.26 -15.45 5.81
C LEU A 167 -17.78 -16.31 6.98
N LEU A 168 -17.88 -15.77 8.19
CA LEU A 168 -18.11 -16.58 9.39
C LEU A 168 -19.60 -16.88 9.63
N SER A 169 -19.86 -17.98 10.33
CA SER A 169 -21.18 -18.30 10.89
C SER A 169 -21.66 -17.21 11.88
N ALA A 170 -22.95 -17.18 12.19
CA ALA A 170 -23.56 -16.18 13.08
C ALA A 170 -22.97 -16.14 14.50
N ASP A 171 -22.49 -17.28 15.00
CA ASP A 171 -21.80 -17.46 16.28
C ASP A 171 -20.26 -17.27 16.18
N LEU A 172 -19.75 -16.96 15.00
CA LEU A 172 -18.32 -16.81 14.66
C LEU A 172 -17.47 -18.09 14.85
N SER A 173 -18.10 -19.26 15.07
CA SER A 173 -17.41 -20.51 15.41
C SER A 173 -16.93 -21.34 14.21
N GLY A 174 -17.39 -21.01 12.99
CA GLY A 174 -16.99 -21.68 11.75
C GLY A 174 -17.26 -20.83 10.51
N LEU A 175 -17.30 -21.48 9.34
CA LEU A 175 -17.63 -20.85 8.05
C LEU A 175 -19.15 -20.85 7.80
N ASP A 176 -19.68 -19.76 7.25
CA ASP A 176 -21.06 -19.71 6.76
C ASP A 176 -21.17 -20.39 5.38
N PRO A 177 -22.04 -21.40 5.19
CA PRO A 177 -22.13 -22.14 3.93
C PRO A 177 -22.52 -21.29 2.71
N ALA A 178 -23.34 -20.25 2.88
CA ALA A 178 -23.80 -19.42 1.77
C ALA A 178 -22.73 -18.41 1.32
N GLN A 179 -21.97 -17.86 2.27
CA GLN A 179 -20.82 -17.00 1.96
C GLN A 179 -19.63 -17.80 1.39
N LEU A 180 -19.41 -19.02 1.89
CA LEU A 180 -18.40 -19.93 1.35
C LEU A 180 -18.72 -20.33 -0.10
N GLU A 181 -19.99 -20.62 -0.42
CA GLU A 181 -20.39 -20.90 -1.80
C GLU A 181 -20.16 -19.69 -2.74
N ARG A 182 -20.43 -18.46 -2.26
CA ARG A 182 -20.17 -17.24 -3.05
C ARG A 182 -18.67 -17.02 -3.29
N LEU A 183 -17.84 -17.33 -2.29
CA LEU A 183 -16.38 -17.34 -2.43
C LEU A 183 -15.94 -18.40 -3.44
N ASP A 184 -16.45 -19.63 -3.34
CA ASP A 184 -16.14 -20.74 -4.22
C ASP A 184 -16.44 -20.43 -5.69
N TYR A 185 -17.66 -19.95 -5.96
CA TYR A 185 -18.09 -19.61 -7.31
C TYR A 185 -17.28 -18.45 -7.90
N PHE A 186 -16.96 -17.45 -7.08
CA PHE A 186 -16.16 -16.32 -7.54
C PHE A 186 -14.69 -16.68 -7.77
N VAL A 187 -14.08 -17.51 -6.92
CA VAL A 187 -12.75 -18.10 -7.15
C VAL A 187 -12.72 -18.89 -8.45
N HIS A 188 -13.77 -19.66 -8.75
CA HIS A 188 -13.91 -20.32 -10.05
C HIS A 188 -13.97 -19.30 -11.21
N CYS A 189 -14.78 -18.24 -11.12
CA CYS A 189 -14.81 -17.20 -12.16
C CYS A 189 -13.45 -16.49 -12.37
N LEU A 190 -12.70 -16.21 -11.30
CA LEU A 190 -11.36 -15.65 -11.37
C LEU A 190 -10.37 -16.61 -12.04
N ARG A 191 -10.42 -17.89 -11.64
CA ARG A 191 -9.60 -18.97 -12.21
C ARG A 191 -9.81 -19.10 -13.72
N GLU A 192 -11.05 -19.11 -14.19
CA GLU A 192 -11.35 -19.19 -15.64
C GLU A 192 -10.84 -17.97 -16.42
N GLN A 193 -10.71 -16.80 -15.76
CA GLN A 193 -10.09 -15.61 -16.34
C GLN A 193 -8.57 -15.54 -16.17
N GLY A 194 -7.94 -16.60 -15.65
CA GLY A 194 -6.49 -16.67 -15.45
C GLY A 194 -5.95 -15.76 -14.34
N ILE A 195 -6.82 -15.45 -13.38
CA ILE A 195 -6.49 -14.65 -12.19
C ILE A 195 -6.23 -15.59 -11.02
N TYR A 196 -5.02 -15.51 -10.46
CA TYR A 196 -4.61 -16.28 -9.29
C TYR A 196 -5.19 -15.72 -7.99
N ILE A 197 -5.18 -16.53 -6.94
CA ILE A 197 -5.75 -16.22 -5.65
C ILE A 197 -4.65 -16.03 -4.60
N ASN A 198 -4.79 -14.97 -3.81
CA ASN A 198 -4.12 -14.77 -2.54
C ASN A 198 -5.18 -14.85 -1.42
N LEU A 199 -5.01 -15.80 -0.50
CA LEU A 199 -5.99 -16.14 0.53
C LEU A 199 -5.49 -15.77 1.93
N ASN A 200 -6.17 -14.85 2.61
CA ASN A 200 -5.80 -14.44 3.97
C ASN A 200 -6.43 -15.35 5.04
N LEU A 201 -5.63 -15.79 6.01
CA LEU A 201 -6.08 -16.63 7.13
C LEU A 201 -6.43 -15.85 8.41
N HIS A 202 -5.82 -14.68 8.62
CA HIS A 202 -6.21 -13.79 9.73
C HIS A 202 -5.97 -12.32 9.39
N VAL A 203 -7.02 -11.50 9.42
CA VAL A 203 -6.96 -10.05 9.16
C VAL A 203 -7.66 -9.28 10.27
N SER A 204 -8.91 -9.63 10.57
CA SER A 204 -9.78 -8.89 11.50
C SER A 204 -10.70 -9.77 12.34
N ARG A 205 -10.35 -11.05 12.48
CA ARG A 205 -11.10 -12.03 13.27
C ARG A 205 -11.41 -11.54 14.68
N ARG A 206 -12.55 -11.99 15.18
CA ARG A 206 -12.91 -11.99 16.59
C ARG A 206 -13.17 -13.43 17.00
N TYR A 207 -12.75 -13.78 18.21
CA TYR A 207 -12.86 -15.14 18.74
C TYR A 207 -14.11 -15.23 19.64
N PRO A 208 -14.99 -16.23 19.48
CA PRO A 208 -16.21 -16.36 20.27
C PRO A 208 -15.96 -16.32 21.79
N ASP A 209 -14.92 -17.01 22.24
CA ASP A 209 -14.58 -17.18 23.66
C ASP A 209 -13.95 -15.92 24.29
N PHE A 210 -13.66 -14.90 23.49
CA PHE A 210 -13.02 -13.65 23.92
C PHE A 210 -13.91 -12.44 23.62
N PRO A 211 -14.95 -12.17 24.43
CA PRO A 211 -15.88 -11.07 24.21
C PRO A 211 -15.18 -9.70 24.22
N TYR A 212 -15.57 -8.86 23.27
CA TYR A 212 -14.83 -7.66 22.87
C TYR A 212 -14.71 -6.58 23.96
N ASP A 213 -15.60 -6.58 24.95
CA ASP A 213 -15.59 -5.65 26.09
C ASP A 213 -14.34 -5.80 26.97
N ASN A 214 -13.71 -6.98 26.97
CA ASN A 214 -12.41 -7.20 27.62
C ASN A 214 -11.23 -6.60 26.82
N ALA A 215 -11.35 -6.49 25.49
CA ALA A 215 -10.31 -5.93 24.61
C ALA A 215 -10.40 -4.41 24.43
N LEU A 216 -11.57 -3.80 24.66
CA LEU A 216 -11.79 -2.36 24.48
C LEU A 216 -10.96 -1.47 25.40
N LYS A 217 -10.54 -1.95 26.58
CA LYS A 217 -9.60 -1.22 27.47
C LYS A 217 -8.15 -1.25 26.97
N ALA A 218 -7.81 -2.19 26.09
CA ALA A 218 -6.42 -2.51 25.73
C ALA A 218 -5.89 -1.79 24.48
N ASN A 219 -6.77 -1.25 23.64
CA ASN A 219 -6.42 -0.74 22.30
C ASN A 219 -5.84 -1.84 21.37
N THR A 220 -6.02 -3.12 21.69
CA THR A 220 -5.64 -4.31 20.90
C THR A 220 -6.76 -4.69 19.93
N ARG A 221 -7.04 -3.78 18.98
CA ARG A 221 -8.05 -4.00 17.92
C ARG A 221 -7.73 -5.30 17.16
N TYR A 222 -8.75 -6.14 16.95
CA TYR A 222 -8.62 -7.48 16.33
C TYR A 222 -7.59 -8.41 16.99
N PHE A 223 -7.38 -8.28 18.31
CA PHE A 223 -6.45 -9.09 19.10
C PHE A 223 -4.98 -9.06 18.66
N LYS A 224 -4.60 -8.12 17.78
CA LYS A 224 -3.25 -8.03 17.21
C LYS A 224 -2.17 -7.98 18.31
N GLY A 225 -1.25 -8.94 18.23
CA GLY A 225 -0.16 -9.17 19.18
C GLY A 225 -0.53 -10.18 20.26
N LEU A 226 -1.78 -10.27 20.69
CA LEU A 226 -2.26 -11.30 21.63
C LEU A 226 -2.45 -12.65 20.93
N ASP A 227 -2.95 -12.58 19.69
CA ASP A 227 -3.16 -13.70 18.77
C ASP A 227 -1.88 -14.45 18.34
N GLN A 228 -0.70 -13.98 18.78
CA GLN A 228 0.60 -14.61 18.53
C GLN A 228 1.14 -15.43 19.71
N PHE A 229 0.51 -15.39 20.89
CA PHE A 229 1.00 -16.15 22.05
C PHE A 229 -0.08 -16.70 23.00
N VAL A 230 -1.35 -16.29 22.86
CA VAL A 230 -2.47 -16.90 23.59
C VAL A 230 -2.84 -18.21 22.89
N PRO A 231 -2.61 -19.40 23.50
CA PRO A 231 -2.74 -20.69 22.82
C PRO A 231 -4.11 -20.90 22.19
N GLU A 232 -5.17 -20.53 22.89
CA GLU A 232 -6.55 -20.69 22.43
C GLU A 232 -6.84 -19.85 21.17
N MET A 233 -6.21 -18.67 21.02
CA MET A 233 -6.32 -17.87 19.79
C MET A 233 -5.53 -18.47 18.64
N ILE A 234 -4.41 -19.14 18.91
CA ILE A 234 -3.63 -19.88 17.90
C ILE A 234 -4.43 -21.10 17.43
N ASP A 235 -5.06 -21.84 18.35
CA ASP A 235 -5.94 -22.96 18.02
C ASP A 235 -7.14 -22.53 17.17
N TRP A 236 -7.76 -21.38 17.47
CA TRP A 236 -8.80 -20.80 16.63
C TRP A 236 -8.32 -20.43 15.22
N GLN A 237 -7.08 -19.92 15.07
CA GLN A 237 -6.48 -19.64 13.76
C GLN A 237 -6.18 -20.92 12.99
N LYS A 238 -5.57 -21.93 13.64
CA LYS A 238 -5.31 -23.25 13.06
C LYS A 238 -6.61 -23.95 12.64
N ARG A 239 -7.68 -23.84 13.44
CA ARG A 239 -9.02 -24.35 13.13
C ARG A 239 -9.61 -23.68 11.89
N TYR A 240 -9.66 -22.34 11.85
CA TYR A 240 -10.18 -21.62 10.68
C TYR A 240 -9.39 -21.91 9.41
N ALA A 241 -8.05 -21.96 9.50
CA ALA A 241 -7.19 -22.34 8.39
C ALA A 241 -7.47 -23.77 7.91
N ARG A 242 -7.65 -24.74 8.82
CA ARG A 242 -8.01 -26.12 8.47
C ARG A 242 -9.39 -26.20 7.80
N GLU A 243 -10.41 -25.56 8.36
CA GLU A 243 -11.78 -25.53 7.80
C GLU A 243 -11.78 -24.95 6.38
N LEU A 244 -11.12 -23.81 6.15
CA LEU A 244 -11.08 -23.14 4.85
C LEU A 244 -10.19 -23.89 3.84
N LEU A 245 -8.99 -24.31 4.20
CA LEU A 245 -8.03 -24.88 3.26
C LEU A 245 -8.34 -26.35 2.88
N HIS A 246 -9.04 -27.10 3.75
CA HIS A 246 -9.52 -28.44 3.42
C HIS A 246 -10.85 -28.44 2.67
N HIS A 247 -11.60 -27.33 2.66
CA HIS A 247 -12.84 -27.24 1.90
C HIS A 247 -12.59 -27.49 0.42
N ARG A 248 -13.42 -28.35 -0.19
CA ARG A 248 -13.38 -28.65 -1.62
C ARG A 248 -14.38 -27.75 -2.34
N ASN A 249 -13.86 -26.78 -3.08
CA ASN A 249 -14.66 -25.89 -3.91
C ASN A 249 -15.44 -26.74 -4.95
N PRO A 250 -16.79 -26.69 -4.96
CA PRO A 250 -17.59 -27.55 -5.85
C PRO A 250 -17.50 -27.15 -7.33
N HIS A 251 -16.98 -25.96 -7.64
CA HIS A 251 -16.83 -25.43 -9.01
C HIS A 251 -15.44 -25.68 -9.61
N THR A 252 -14.40 -25.89 -8.80
CA THR A 252 -13.07 -26.33 -9.29
C THR A 252 -12.83 -27.82 -9.05
N GLY A 253 -13.57 -28.43 -8.11
CA GLY A 253 -13.39 -29.82 -7.69
C GLY A 253 -12.14 -30.05 -6.85
N LEU A 254 -11.40 -29.01 -6.46
CA LEU A 254 -10.15 -29.08 -5.69
C LEU A 254 -10.34 -28.55 -4.27
N ARG A 255 -9.50 -28.99 -3.33
CA ARG A 255 -9.36 -28.30 -2.03
C ARG A 255 -8.58 -27.01 -2.25
N TYR A 256 -8.83 -25.96 -1.47
CA TYR A 256 -8.03 -24.73 -1.55
C TYR A 256 -6.52 -24.99 -1.33
N ALA A 257 -6.14 -25.97 -0.49
CA ALA A 257 -4.74 -26.38 -0.33
C ALA A 257 -4.14 -27.09 -1.57
N ASP A 258 -4.97 -27.70 -2.42
CA ASP A 258 -4.59 -28.48 -3.60
C ASP A 258 -4.73 -27.69 -4.92
N ASP A 259 -5.36 -26.51 -4.91
CA ASP A 259 -5.66 -25.74 -6.13
C ASP A 259 -4.46 -24.86 -6.55
N PRO A 260 -3.81 -25.12 -7.71
CA PRO A 260 -2.68 -24.32 -8.18
C PRO A 260 -3.07 -22.88 -8.58
N ALA A 261 -4.37 -22.56 -8.66
CA ALA A 261 -4.82 -21.17 -8.78
C ALA A 261 -4.58 -20.37 -7.48
N VAL A 262 -4.48 -21.02 -6.31
CA VAL A 262 -4.07 -20.38 -5.05
C VAL A 262 -2.56 -20.22 -5.04
N ALA A 263 -2.09 -19.04 -5.47
CA ALA A 263 -0.68 -18.69 -5.49
C ALA A 263 -0.14 -18.40 -4.08
N PHE A 264 -0.92 -17.73 -3.23
CA PHE A 264 -0.48 -17.27 -1.91
C PHE A 264 -1.47 -17.62 -0.80
N VAL A 265 -0.94 -17.95 0.38
CA VAL A 265 -1.67 -18.07 1.64
C VAL A 265 -0.97 -17.19 2.68
N GLU A 266 -1.70 -16.21 3.24
CA GLU A 266 -1.15 -15.27 4.23
C GLU A 266 -1.57 -15.65 5.65
N ILE A 267 -0.60 -15.80 6.55
CA ILE A 267 -0.84 -16.22 7.95
C ILE A 267 -1.59 -15.13 8.72
N ASN A 268 -1.11 -13.88 8.74
CA ASN A 268 -1.72 -12.81 9.53
C ASN A 268 -1.40 -11.41 8.97
N ASN A 269 -2.40 -10.56 8.74
CA ASN A 269 -2.20 -9.22 8.21
C ASN A 269 -1.68 -8.23 9.26
N GLU A 270 -0.69 -7.39 8.92
CA GLU A 270 -0.28 -6.22 9.73
C GLU A 270 -0.17 -6.52 11.24
N ASN A 271 0.64 -7.51 11.60
CA ASN A 271 0.72 -7.99 12.97
C ASN A 271 2.16 -8.27 13.43
N GLY A 272 2.44 -7.97 14.68
CA GLY A 272 3.73 -8.20 15.32
C GLY A 272 3.67 -7.90 16.81
N LEU A 273 4.17 -8.83 17.60
CA LEU A 273 4.19 -8.75 19.05
C LEU A 273 5.06 -7.58 19.53
N PHE A 274 6.25 -7.41 18.94
CA PHE A 274 7.16 -6.34 19.35
C PHE A 274 6.54 -4.95 19.14
N ALA A 275 5.90 -4.70 18.01
CA ALA A 275 5.37 -3.37 17.71
C ALA A 275 4.10 -3.02 18.51
N ASN A 276 3.28 -4.00 18.85
CA ASN A 276 2.15 -3.81 19.77
C ASN A 276 2.66 -3.50 21.20
N TRP A 277 3.74 -4.13 21.65
CA TRP A 277 4.43 -3.73 22.89
C TRP A 277 5.01 -2.31 22.79
N TYR A 278 5.76 -2.00 21.73
CA TYR A 278 6.40 -0.71 21.54
C TYR A 278 5.41 0.47 21.47
N ASN A 279 4.22 0.25 20.93
CA ASN A 279 3.13 1.23 20.92
C ASN A 279 2.30 1.24 22.22
N SER A 280 2.79 0.61 23.29
CA SER A 280 2.14 0.49 24.59
C SER A 280 0.70 -0.04 24.51
N ARG A 281 0.42 -1.02 23.62
CA ARG A 281 -0.85 -1.77 23.55
C ARG A 281 -0.83 -3.03 24.42
N LEU A 282 0.36 -3.53 24.77
CA LEU A 282 0.56 -4.70 25.63
C LEU A 282 1.01 -4.33 27.06
N GLU A 283 0.62 -3.14 27.53
CA GLU A 283 0.90 -2.70 28.91
C GLU A 283 -0.09 -3.37 29.90
N PRO A 284 0.37 -3.89 31.06
CA PRO A 284 -0.49 -4.62 32.01
C PRO A 284 -1.74 -3.88 32.52
N ASP A 285 -1.70 -2.55 32.60
CA ASP A 285 -2.82 -1.69 33.03
C ASP A 285 -3.87 -1.45 31.93
N LYS A 286 -3.59 -1.83 30.69
CA LYS A 286 -4.51 -1.73 29.55
C LYS A 286 -5.12 -3.07 29.19
N LEU A 287 -4.36 -4.14 29.35
CA LEU A 287 -4.79 -5.52 29.09
C LEU A 287 -5.82 -6.01 30.14
N ALA A 288 -6.76 -6.86 29.70
CA ALA A 288 -7.59 -7.62 30.62
C ALA A 288 -6.74 -8.63 31.42
N PRO A 289 -7.15 -9.00 32.65
CA PRO A 289 -6.34 -9.84 33.55
C PRO A 289 -5.82 -11.15 32.90
N VAL A 290 -6.66 -11.83 32.12
CA VAL A 290 -6.29 -13.07 31.40
C VAL A 290 -5.11 -12.87 30.43
N PHE A 291 -5.05 -11.74 29.72
CA PHE A 291 -3.97 -11.42 28.79
C PHE A 291 -2.70 -10.96 29.51
N THR A 292 -2.85 -10.22 30.61
CA THR A 292 -1.73 -9.88 31.50
C THR A 292 -1.11 -11.13 32.13
N GLU A 293 -1.93 -12.11 32.53
CA GLU A 293 -1.48 -13.39 33.06
C GLU A 293 -0.76 -14.23 31.98
N ALA A 294 -1.33 -14.34 30.78
CA ALA A 294 -0.71 -15.05 29.65
C ALA A 294 0.66 -14.44 29.29
N LEU A 295 0.76 -13.11 29.20
CA LEU A 295 2.01 -12.40 28.90
C LEU A 295 3.03 -12.55 30.04
N SER A 296 2.57 -12.60 31.30
CA SER A 296 3.43 -12.87 32.46
C SER A 296 3.96 -14.30 32.45
N LYS A 297 3.13 -15.30 32.11
CA LYS A 297 3.53 -16.71 31.96
C LYS A 297 4.57 -16.86 30.85
N LEU A 298 4.34 -16.26 29.67
CA LEU A 298 5.29 -16.22 28.57
C LEU A 298 6.67 -15.72 29.04
N TRP A 299 6.70 -14.56 29.71
CA TRP A 299 7.93 -13.94 30.19
C TRP A 299 8.69 -14.83 31.18
N ASN A 300 8.00 -15.29 32.24
CA ASN A 300 8.65 -16.05 33.30
C ASN A 300 9.09 -17.44 32.81
N ASN A 301 8.37 -18.06 31.87
CA ASN A 301 8.79 -19.29 31.21
C ASN A 301 10.05 -19.09 30.36
N TRP A 302 10.17 -17.97 29.64
CA TRP A 302 11.37 -17.63 28.88
C TRP A 302 12.58 -17.42 29.81
N LEU A 303 12.39 -16.70 30.93
CA LEU A 303 13.42 -16.52 31.95
C LEU A 303 13.86 -17.84 32.58
N ALA A 304 12.92 -18.75 32.89
CA ALA A 304 13.24 -20.07 33.42
C ALA A 304 14.08 -20.90 32.42
N ARG A 305 13.77 -20.85 31.11
CA ARG A 305 14.59 -21.52 30.08
C ARG A 305 16.02 -20.96 29.99
N LYS A 306 16.19 -19.64 30.13
CA LYS A 306 17.51 -19.00 29.98
C LYS A 306 18.37 -19.01 31.24
N TYR A 307 17.76 -18.84 32.41
CA TYR A 307 18.44 -18.61 33.69
C TYR A 307 18.16 -19.68 34.75
N GLY A 308 17.30 -20.66 34.46
CA GLY A 308 16.80 -21.65 35.43
C GLY A 308 15.73 -21.09 36.37
N SER A 309 15.84 -19.83 36.81
CA SER A 309 14.83 -19.15 37.63
C SER A 309 14.82 -17.63 37.44
N ALA A 310 13.75 -16.98 37.91
CA ALA A 310 13.60 -15.53 37.91
C ALA A 310 14.60 -14.82 38.85
N GLU A 311 15.03 -15.49 39.92
CA GLU A 311 16.03 -15.00 40.88
C GLU A 311 17.41 -14.93 40.20
N ASN A 312 17.78 -15.98 39.46
CA ASN A 312 19.02 -16.01 38.66
C ASN A 312 19.03 -14.93 37.58
N ALA A 313 17.90 -14.69 36.91
CA ALA A 313 17.75 -13.59 35.96
C ALA A 313 17.99 -12.22 36.61
N ARG A 314 17.30 -11.93 37.74
CA ARG A 314 17.50 -10.69 38.51
C ARG A 314 18.96 -10.53 38.96
N ALA A 315 19.60 -11.58 39.46
CA ALA A 315 21.01 -11.55 39.87
C ALA A 315 21.96 -11.23 38.71
N ALA A 316 21.73 -11.82 37.52
CA ALA A 316 22.50 -11.51 36.31
C ALA A 316 22.31 -10.04 35.88
N TRP A 317 21.08 -9.52 35.93
CA TRP A 317 20.78 -8.13 35.59
C TRP A 317 21.36 -7.13 36.60
N GLN A 318 21.37 -7.44 37.90
CA GLN A 318 22.00 -6.62 38.93
C GLN A 318 23.52 -6.56 38.76
N LYS A 319 24.16 -7.71 38.48
CA LYS A 319 25.61 -7.80 38.19
C LYS A 319 26.02 -6.98 36.95
N ASN A 320 25.12 -6.85 35.97
CA ASN A 320 25.33 -6.00 34.80
C ASN A 320 25.04 -4.51 35.09
N ALA A 321 24.03 -4.18 35.89
CA ALA A 321 23.76 -2.81 36.33
C ALA A 321 24.91 -2.20 37.14
N ALA A 322 25.57 -3.01 37.98
CA ALA A 322 26.76 -2.59 38.74
C ALA A 322 27.98 -2.20 37.87
N LYS A 323 27.94 -2.44 36.55
CA LYS A 323 28.95 -2.00 35.57
C LYS A 323 28.52 -0.75 34.78
N SER A 324 27.33 -0.21 35.06
CA SER A 324 26.75 0.96 34.39
C SER A 324 26.70 2.12 35.37
N SER A 325 27.35 3.24 35.05
CA SER A 325 27.63 4.34 35.98
C SER A 325 26.45 5.30 36.22
N THR A 326 25.20 4.84 36.17
CA THR A 326 23.99 5.66 36.36
C THR A 326 23.13 5.11 37.51
N ALA A 327 23.17 5.80 38.65
CA ALA A 327 22.56 5.38 39.91
C ALA A 327 21.00 5.37 39.92
N GLU A 328 20.35 5.83 38.85
CA GLU A 328 18.88 5.89 38.76
C GLU A 328 18.22 4.56 38.37
N ALA A 329 18.98 3.61 37.81
CA ALA A 329 18.45 2.32 37.33
C ALA A 329 18.01 1.34 38.45
N MET A 330 18.20 1.68 39.73
CA MET A 330 17.96 0.78 40.87
C MET A 330 16.53 0.85 41.47
N LYS A 331 15.64 1.72 40.96
CA LYS A 331 14.32 1.98 41.57
C LYS A 331 13.09 1.29 40.94
N SER A 332 13.26 0.54 39.85
CA SER A 332 12.14 -0.02 39.06
C SER A 332 12.07 -1.56 39.02
N GLY A 333 12.73 -2.25 39.95
CA GLY A 333 12.63 -3.71 40.10
C GLY A 333 12.12 -4.09 41.49
N GLY A 334 10.81 -4.32 41.63
CA GLY A 334 10.26 -4.91 42.86
C GLY A 334 10.76 -6.34 43.06
N ASN A 335 11.01 -6.72 44.32
CA ASN A 335 11.40 -8.09 44.68
C ASN A 335 10.24 -9.12 44.62
N SER A 336 9.04 -8.70 44.23
CA SER A 336 7.86 -9.57 44.10
C SER A 336 7.97 -10.52 42.91
N MET A 337 7.39 -11.71 43.07
CA MET A 337 7.06 -12.63 41.97
C MET A 337 5.58 -12.46 41.57
N PRO A 338 5.22 -12.59 40.27
CA PRO A 338 6.09 -12.83 39.11
C PRO A 338 6.97 -11.61 38.75
N VAL A 339 7.96 -11.80 37.87
CA VAL A 339 8.74 -10.67 37.32
C VAL A 339 7.80 -9.75 36.52
N GLU A 340 7.81 -8.45 36.80
CA GLU A 340 6.98 -7.46 36.09
C GLU A 340 7.32 -7.44 34.59
N ILE A 341 6.28 -7.33 33.76
CA ILE A 341 6.40 -7.15 32.31
C ILE A 341 7.06 -5.79 32.04
N PRO A 342 8.21 -5.73 31.32
CA PRO A 342 8.88 -4.46 31.03
C PRO A 342 7.97 -3.49 30.27
N ARG A 343 7.69 -2.33 30.87
CA ARG A 343 6.82 -1.27 30.33
C ARG A 343 7.57 -0.32 29.42
N ARG A 344 6.94 0.24 28.37
CA ARG A 344 7.64 1.10 27.40
C ARG A 344 8.29 2.33 28.04
N ARG A 345 7.63 2.99 29.00
CA ARG A 345 8.17 4.19 29.69
C ARG A 345 9.45 3.91 30.47
N PHE A 346 9.74 2.65 30.77
CA PHE A 346 10.95 2.21 31.47
C PHE A 346 12.05 1.76 30.50
N SER A 347 11.84 1.76 29.17
CA SER A 347 12.92 1.45 28.22
C SER A 347 14.03 2.52 28.19
N GLN A 348 13.70 3.76 28.58
CA GLN A 348 14.64 4.88 28.59
C GLN A 348 15.56 4.89 29.83
N ASN A 349 15.09 4.41 30.99
CA ASN A 349 15.79 4.48 32.28
C ASN A 349 15.93 3.12 33.01
N GLY A 350 15.51 2.02 32.39
CA GLY A 350 15.47 0.68 33.02
C GLY A 350 16.74 -0.15 32.84
N ASN A 351 16.76 -1.34 33.44
CA ASN A 351 17.90 -2.24 33.32
C ASN A 351 18.07 -2.73 31.86
N ARG A 352 19.14 -2.29 31.19
CA ARG A 352 19.39 -2.59 29.77
C ARG A 352 19.50 -4.09 29.47
N ALA A 353 19.97 -4.91 30.42
CA ALA A 353 20.04 -6.36 30.25
C ALA A 353 18.64 -7.00 30.25
N MET A 354 17.78 -6.59 31.19
CA MET A 354 16.37 -7.02 31.22
C MET A 354 15.61 -6.62 29.95
N LEU A 355 15.84 -5.40 29.45
CA LEU A 355 15.20 -4.92 28.22
C LEU A 355 15.69 -5.67 26.97
N ALA A 356 16.98 -6.01 26.89
CA ALA A 356 17.54 -6.85 25.83
C ALA A 356 16.95 -8.27 25.85
N ASP A 357 16.81 -8.85 27.04
CA ASP A 357 16.18 -10.16 27.23
C ASP A 357 14.69 -10.15 26.88
N TRP A 358 13.97 -9.09 27.25
CA TRP A 358 12.57 -8.91 26.86
C TRP A 358 12.43 -8.79 25.34
N THR A 359 13.27 -7.98 24.70
CA THR A 359 13.25 -7.81 23.25
C THR A 359 13.59 -9.13 22.53
N ARG A 360 14.47 -9.96 23.10
CA ARG A 360 14.74 -11.33 22.63
C ARG A 360 13.52 -12.23 22.78
N CYS A 361 12.88 -12.23 23.96
CA CYS A 361 11.67 -13.00 24.23
C CYS A 361 10.56 -12.69 23.23
N LEU A 362 10.31 -11.40 22.93
CA LEU A 362 9.32 -10.99 21.94
C LEU A 362 9.69 -11.42 20.52
N TYR A 363 10.97 -11.27 20.12
CA TYR A 363 11.46 -11.75 18.82
C TYR A 363 11.31 -13.26 18.65
N GLU A 364 11.71 -14.04 19.64
CA GLU A 364 11.62 -15.51 19.58
C GLU A 364 10.17 -15.97 19.58
N THR A 365 9.30 -15.37 20.39
CA THR A 365 7.86 -15.67 20.38
C THR A 365 7.22 -15.39 19.03
N GLU A 366 7.51 -14.22 18.43
CA GLU A 366 6.98 -13.83 17.12
C GLU A 366 7.52 -14.73 16.01
N ARG A 367 8.83 -15.06 16.02
CA ARG A 367 9.44 -16.04 15.12
C ARG A 367 8.75 -17.39 15.21
N ASP A 368 8.66 -17.93 16.43
CA ASP A 368 8.18 -19.29 16.68
C ASP A 368 6.71 -19.43 16.25
N TYR A 369 5.87 -18.42 16.52
CA TYR A 369 4.49 -18.34 16.03
C TYR A 369 4.40 -18.42 14.50
N TYR A 370 5.14 -17.58 13.76
CA TYR A 370 5.06 -17.59 12.29
C TYR A 370 5.62 -18.90 11.70
N THR A 371 6.68 -19.47 12.27
CA THR A 371 7.21 -20.77 11.82
C THR A 371 6.30 -21.94 12.15
N ASP A 372 5.70 -22.00 13.35
CA ASP A 372 4.73 -23.03 13.73
C ASP A 372 3.48 -22.98 12.84
N MET A 373 2.95 -21.78 12.56
CA MET A 373 1.84 -21.62 11.62
C MET A 373 2.23 -22.05 10.20
N ARG A 374 3.42 -21.68 9.68
CA ARG A 374 3.91 -22.14 8.38
C ARG A 374 4.03 -23.68 8.34
N ASP A 375 4.60 -24.27 9.38
CA ASP A 375 4.89 -25.72 9.42
C ASP A 375 3.60 -26.53 9.62
N PHE A 376 2.60 -26.00 10.33
CA PHE A 376 1.24 -26.50 10.36
C PHE A 376 0.58 -26.47 8.97
N LEU A 377 0.66 -25.35 8.25
CA LEU A 377 0.10 -25.22 6.89
C LEU A 377 0.75 -26.23 5.91
N ARG A 378 2.08 -26.37 5.97
CA ARG A 378 2.83 -27.29 5.09
C ARG A 378 2.65 -28.76 5.47
N GLY A 379 2.79 -29.09 6.75
CA GLY A 379 2.86 -30.46 7.25
C GLY A 379 1.50 -31.11 7.50
N GLU A 380 0.59 -30.42 8.21
CA GLU A 380 -0.73 -30.97 8.53
C GLU A 380 -1.76 -30.74 7.41
N LEU A 381 -1.80 -29.53 6.85
CA LEU A 381 -2.82 -29.19 5.84
C LEU A 381 -2.39 -29.54 4.40
N GLY A 382 -1.08 -29.75 4.18
CA GLY A 382 -0.52 -30.07 2.87
C GLY A 382 -0.51 -28.89 1.89
N VAL A 383 -0.55 -27.65 2.37
CA VAL A 383 -0.55 -26.44 1.52
C VAL A 383 0.67 -26.44 0.61
N ARG A 384 0.44 -26.27 -0.70
CA ARG A 384 1.49 -26.16 -1.71
C ARG A 384 1.73 -24.72 -2.19
N SER A 385 0.74 -23.84 -2.10
CA SER A 385 0.83 -22.39 -2.33
C SER A 385 1.99 -21.72 -1.56
N LEU A 386 2.43 -20.55 -1.99
CA LEU A 386 3.46 -19.77 -1.30
C LEU A 386 2.91 -19.23 0.03
N VAL A 387 3.66 -19.38 1.12
CA VAL A 387 3.28 -18.86 2.44
C VAL A 387 3.88 -17.48 2.64
N VAL A 388 3.03 -16.53 3.01
CA VAL A 388 3.38 -15.18 3.47
C VAL A 388 3.02 -15.07 4.95
N GLY A 389 3.83 -14.37 5.74
CA GLY A 389 3.54 -14.18 7.17
C GLY A 389 2.67 -12.94 7.42
N SER A 390 3.33 -11.80 7.60
CA SER A 390 2.81 -10.42 7.75
C SER A 390 3.82 -9.46 7.14
N GLN A 391 3.46 -8.20 6.88
CA GLN A 391 4.48 -7.22 6.52
C GLN A 391 5.48 -6.90 7.64
N PRO A 392 6.78 -6.72 7.32
CA PRO A 392 7.78 -6.16 8.22
C PRO A 392 7.76 -4.62 8.16
N GLY A 393 8.23 -3.98 9.23
CA GLY A 393 8.18 -2.52 9.31
C GLY A 393 6.79 -2.00 9.66
N GLY A 394 6.47 -0.75 9.31
CA GLY A 394 5.11 -0.18 9.46
C GLY A 394 4.53 -0.02 10.87
N SER A 395 5.18 -0.58 11.91
CA SER A 395 4.61 -0.92 13.24
C SER A 395 4.02 -2.33 13.37
N TYR A 396 4.58 -3.29 12.64
CA TYR A 396 4.13 -4.68 12.60
C TYR A 396 5.29 -5.63 12.93
N SER A 397 5.76 -6.45 11.99
CA SER A 397 6.76 -7.49 12.26
C SER A 397 8.22 -7.06 11.97
N MET A 398 9.18 -7.89 12.38
CA MET A 398 10.61 -7.76 12.03
C MET A 398 10.95 -8.51 10.74
N VAL A 399 11.84 -7.94 9.91
CA VAL A 399 12.32 -8.56 8.66
C VAL A 399 12.88 -9.97 8.89
N ASN A 400 13.65 -10.18 9.96
CA ASN A 400 14.24 -11.47 10.29
C ASN A 400 13.20 -12.57 10.58
N VAL A 401 11.99 -12.21 11.03
CA VAL A 401 10.87 -13.15 11.20
C VAL A 401 10.24 -13.45 9.84
N GLN A 402 9.91 -12.41 9.08
CA GLN A 402 9.16 -12.55 7.83
C GLN A 402 9.98 -13.21 6.70
N ALA A 403 11.31 -13.09 6.74
CA ALA A 403 12.21 -13.81 5.84
C ALA A 403 12.21 -15.35 6.01
N ALA A 404 11.63 -15.88 7.09
CA ALA A 404 11.41 -17.32 7.26
C ALA A 404 10.25 -17.87 6.41
N MET A 405 9.43 -16.98 5.83
CA MET A 405 8.33 -17.30 4.93
C MET A 405 8.83 -17.44 3.48
N ASP A 406 7.99 -17.86 2.52
CA ASP A 406 8.42 -18.06 1.14
C ASP A 406 8.67 -16.74 0.41
N VAL A 407 7.84 -15.73 0.71
CA VAL A 407 7.84 -14.39 0.12
C VAL A 407 7.83 -13.34 1.23
N VAL A 408 8.60 -12.26 1.06
CA VAL A 408 8.55 -11.09 1.96
C VAL A 408 7.60 -10.06 1.35
N ASP A 409 6.52 -9.75 2.06
CA ASP A 409 5.52 -8.76 1.64
C ASP A 409 5.65 -7.47 2.43
N ALA A 410 5.36 -6.29 1.86
CA ALA A 410 5.35 -5.01 2.57
C ALA A 410 4.24 -4.07 2.09
N HIS A 411 3.70 -3.21 2.95
CA HIS A 411 2.62 -2.28 2.57
C HIS A 411 3.08 -0.83 2.61
N GLY A 412 2.50 0.03 1.76
CA GLY A 412 2.85 1.44 1.74
C GLY A 412 1.80 2.29 1.05
N TYR A 413 1.48 3.44 1.64
CA TYR A 413 0.42 4.32 1.15
C TYR A 413 0.97 5.74 1.00
N TRP A 414 0.73 6.36 -0.15
CA TRP A 414 0.93 7.80 -0.30
C TRP A 414 -0.32 8.52 0.20
N ALA A 415 -0.11 9.49 1.10
CA ALA A 415 -1.17 10.17 1.83
C ALA A 415 -2.20 9.19 2.45
N HIS A 416 -1.76 8.27 3.32
CA HIS A 416 -2.69 7.42 4.08
C HIS A 416 -3.70 8.28 4.86
N PRO A 417 -5.00 7.91 4.94
CA PRO A 417 -5.98 8.72 5.68
C PRO A 417 -5.63 8.79 7.17
N GLU A 418 -5.52 10.00 7.70
CA GLU A 418 -5.35 10.22 9.13
C GLU A 418 -6.71 10.45 9.78
N ASN A 419 -7.03 9.67 10.82
CA ASN A 419 -8.25 9.84 11.61
C ASN A 419 -7.93 10.60 12.90
N ARG A 420 -7.81 11.94 12.81
CA ARG A 420 -7.53 12.85 13.92
C ARG A 420 -8.48 14.06 13.90
N PRO A 421 -9.10 14.44 15.03
CA PRO A 421 -9.82 15.70 15.12
C PRO A 421 -8.88 16.87 14.80
N ASP A 422 -9.38 17.88 14.09
CA ASP A 422 -8.64 19.12 13.93
C ASP A 422 -8.70 19.93 15.24
N PRO A 423 -7.58 20.44 15.79
CA PRO A 423 -7.59 21.20 17.04
C PRO A 423 -8.29 22.55 16.96
N LEU A 424 -8.36 23.16 15.77
CA LEU A 424 -9.02 24.44 15.50
C LEU A 424 -10.46 24.23 15.04
N HIS A 425 -10.73 23.14 14.30
CA HIS A 425 -12.03 22.77 13.74
C HIS A 425 -12.51 21.37 14.18
N PRO A 426 -12.79 21.17 15.48
CA PRO A 426 -13.21 19.88 16.04
C PRO A 426 -14.57 19.38 15.51
N GLU A 427 -15.35 20.25 14.87
CA GLU A 427 -16.62 19.93 14.22
C GLU A 427 -16.48 19.26 12.84
N TRP A 428 -15.31 19.37 12.21
CA TRP A 428 -15.04 18.74 10.92
C TRP A 428 -14.74 17.23 11.08
N PRO A 429 -15.12 16.38 10.10
CA PRO A 429 -14.88 14.93 10.17
C PRO A 429 -13.40 14.60 10.36
N ALA A 430 -13.07 13.71 11.30
CA ALA A 430 -11.69 13.42 11.69
C ALA A 430 -10.79 12.83 10.58
N SER A 431 -11.35 12.42 9.44
CA SER A 431 -10.57 11.82 8.33
C SER A 431 -10.03 12.90 7.39
N GLN A 432 -8.70 12.96 7.24
CA GLN A 432 -8.00 13.83 6.28
C GLN A 432 -6.99 13.04 5.45
N VAL A 433 -6.63 13.57 4.28
CA VAL A 433 -5.65 12.99 3.35
C VAL A 433 -4.77 14.12 2.82
N THR A 434 -3.45 14.00 2.94
CA THR A 434 -2.52 14.98 2.37
C THR A 434 -2.68 15.06 0.85
N ASN A 435 -3.00 16.25 0.33
CA ASN A 435 -3.24 16.46 -1.09
C ASN A 435 -1.97 16.95 -1.80
N GLU A 436 -1.00 16.05 -1.92
CA GLU A 436 0.30 16.29 -2.56
C GLU A 436 0.60 15.21 -3.61
N SER A 437 1.34 15.58 -4.66
CA SER A 437 1.89 14.62 -5.62
C SER A 437 3.24 14.08 -5.13
N LEU A 438 3.42 12.78 -5.22
CA LEU A 438 4.62 12.03 -4.86
C LEU A 438 5.85 12.49 -5.63
N VAL A 439 5.70 13.04 -6.84
CA VAL A 439 6.83 13.53 -7.68
C VAL A 439 7.69 14.59 -6.97
N ASN A 440 7.10 15.33 -6.03
CA ASN A 440 7.80 16.35 -5.23
C ASN A 440 8.50 15.77 -3.99
N ALA A 441 8.29 14.50 -3.64
CA ALA A 441 8.75 13.88 -2.40
C ALA A 441 9.40 12.48 -2.53
N PRO A 442 10.24 12.20 -3.55
CA PRO A 442 10.75 10.84 -3.85
C PRO A 442 11.42 10.12 -2.66
N ALA A 443 12.26 10.83 -1.89
CA ALA A 443 13.02 10.25 -0.78
C ALA A 443 12.20 10.10 0.53
N ALA A 444 11.07 10.80 0.62
CA ALA A 444 10.15 10.76 1.77
C ALA A 444 8.96 9.83 1.52
N GLY A 445 8.63 9.54 0.25
CA GLY A 445 7.52 8.69 -0.14
C GLY A 445 7.68 7.20 0.17
N PRO A 446 6.56 6.44 0.12
CA PRO A 446 6.52 5.03 0.53
C PRO A 446 7.37 4.11 -0.35
N LEU A 447 7.57 4.43 -1.64
CA LEU A 447 8.30 3.57 -2.59
C LEU A 447 9.73 3.26 -2.10
N GLY A 448 10.50 4.29 -1.76
CA GLY A 448 11.86 4.12 -1.24
C GLY A 448 11.90 3.47 0.14
N VAL A 449 10.82 3.54 0.94
CA VAL A 449 10.72 2.86 2.23
C VAL A 449 10.43 1.37 2.04
N LEU A 450 9.54 1.01 1.12
CA LEU A 450 9.21 -0.37 0.76
C LEU A 450 10.45 -1.15 0.30
N ALA A 451 11.24 -0.57 -0.61
CA ALA A 451 12.47 -1.19 -1.11
C ALA A 451 13.48 -1.56 -0.01
N GLN A 452 13.52 -0.79 1.09
CA GLN A 452 14.42 -1.04 2.22
C GLN A 452 14.07 -2.28 3.07
N TYR A 453 12.96 -2.98 2.77
CA TYR A 453 12.57 -4.25 3.41
C TYR A 453 12.83 -5.50 2.54
N ARG A 454 13.21 -5.34 1.26
CA ARG A 454 13.51 -6.48 0.37
C ARG A 454 14.69 -7.30 0.91
N VAL A 455 14.55 -8.62 0.95
CA VAL A 455 15.61 -9.55 1.38
C VAL A 455 16.26 -10.20 0.16
N ALA A 456 17.59 -10.26 0.13
CA ALA A 456 18.33 -10.88 -0.96
C ALA A 456 18.02 -12.39 -1.04
N GLY A 457 17.78 -12.91 -2.25
CA GLY A 457 17.41 -14.32 -2.46
C GLY A 457 15.98 -14.67 -2.06
N LYS A 458 15.11 -13.69 -1.79
CA LYS A 458 13.67 -13.87 -1.54
C LYS A 458 12.84 -13.05 -2.53
N PRO A 459 11.72 -13.60 -3.04
CA PRO A 459 10.74 -12.81 -3.78
C PRO A 459 10.19 -11.72 -2.88
N PHE A 460 9.87 -10.58 -3.50
CA PHE A 460 9.32 -9.43 -2.79
C PHE A 460 7.98 -9.03 -3.37
N SER A 461 6.99 -8.85 -2.50
CA SER A 461 5.66 -8.39 -2.85
C SER A 461 5.27 -7.12 -2.12
N VAL A 462 4.37 -6.36 -2.73
CA VAL A 462 3.66 -5.26 -2.09
C VAL A 462 2.17 -5.52 -2.22
N SER A 463 1.61 -6.28 -1.28
CA SER A 463 0.21 -6.68 -1.27
C SER A 463 -0.78 -5.56 -0.96
N GLU A 464 -0.29 -4.41 -0.49
CA GLU A 464 -1.11 -3.21 -0.32
C GLU A 464 -0.36 -1.92 -0.71
N TYR A 465 -0.78 -1.28 -1.81
CA TYR A 465 -0.37 0.08 -2.16
C TYR A 465 -1.52 0.92 -2.71
N ASN A 466 -1.58 2.19 -2.32
CA ASN A 466 -2.44 3.18 -2.96
C ASN A 466 -1.99 4.63 -2.71
N HIS A 467 -2.52 5.54 -3.52
CA HIS A 467 -2.58 6.98 -3.26
C HIS A 467 -3.99 7.29 -2.79
N SER A 468 -4.20 7.59 -1.51
CA SER A 468 -5.56 7.54 -0.96
C SER A 468 -6.47 8.62 -1.56
N SER A 469 -7.69 8.26 -1.96
CA SER A 469 -8.73 9.26 -2.25
C SER A 469 -9.06 10.03 -0.97
N PRO A 470 -9.37 11.34 -1.06
CA PRO A 470 -9.61 12.12 -2.27
C PRO A 470 -8.37 12.88 -2.82
N ASN A 471 -7.13 12.42 -2.63
CA ASN A 471 -5.95 13.08 -3.22
C ASN A 471 -6.11 13.23 -4.75
N THR A 472 -6.00 14.48 -5.22
CA THR A 472 -6.33 14.90 -6.59
C THR A 472 -5.26 14.52 -7.60
N PHE A 473 -4.03 14.26 -7.15
CA PHE A 473 -2.87 13.83 -7.96
C PHE A 473 -2.81 12.30 -8.14
N SER A 474 -3.82 11.55 -7.69
CA SER A 474 -3.74 10.09 -7.56
C SER A 474 -3.68 9.27 -8.87
N ALA A 475 -3.67 9.89 -10.05
CA ALA A 475 -3.46 9.16 -11.32
C ALA A 475 -2.02 8.62 -11.48
N GLU A 476 -1.04 9.22 -10.80
CA GLU A 476 0.36 8.78 -10.83
C GLU A 476 0.63 7.45 -10.10
N GLY A 477 -0.26 7.07 -9.16
CA GLY A 477 0.07 6.08 -8.14
C GLY A 477 0.47 4.72 -8.68
N PHE A 478 -0.28 4.18 -9.64
CA PHE A 478 0.00 2.86 -10.22
C PHE A 478 1.10 2.87 -11.30
N PRO A 479 1.20 3.86 -12.20
CA PRO A 479 2.37 4.02 -13.07
C PRO A 479 3.70 4.14 -12.30
N LEU A 480 3.75 4.98 -11.25
CA LEU A 480 4.96 5.15 -10.44
C LEU A 480 5.28 3.89 -9.62
N LEU A 481 4.27 3.23 -9.02
CA LEU A 481 4.46 1.94 -8.36
C LEU A 481 5.03 0.88 -9.32
N ALA A 482 4.43 0.74 -10.51
CA ALA A 482 4.84 -0.26 -11.49
C ALA A 482 6.25 -0.02 -12.03
N ALA A 483 6.58 1.23 -12.39
CA ALA A 483 7.91 1.59 -12.85
C ALA A 483 8.98 1.36 -11.75
N PHE A 484 8.69 1.77 -10.52
CA PHE A 484 9.61 1.58 -9.39
C PHE A 484 9.77 0.10 -9.01
N ALA A 485 8.68 -0.67 -8.96
CA ALA A 485 8.70 -2.10 -8.68
C ALA A 485 9.46 -2.90 -9.75
N ALA A 486 9.32 -2.51 -11.02
CA ALA A 486 10.07 -3.11 -12.13
C ALA A 486 11.57 -2.78 -12.06
N LEU A 487 11.93 -1.55 -11.66
CA LEU A 487 13.32 -1.13 -11.44
C LEU A 487 13.96 -1.87 -10.26
N GLN A 488 13.20 -2.12 -9.19
CA GLN A 488 13.63 -2.86 -8.00
C GLN A 488 13.55 -4.39 -8.14
N ASP A 489 13.10 -4.87 -9.30
CA ASP A 489 12.83 -6.26 -9.64
C ASP A 489 11.92 -7.02 -8.66
N TRP A 490 10.82 -6.40 -8.25
CA TRP A 490 9.80 -7.05 -7.40
C TRP A 490 8.98 -8.07 -8.19
N ASP A 491 8.33 -8.99 -7.47
CA ASP A 491 7.58 -10.11 -8.04
C ASP A 491 6.06 -9.94 -7.94
N ALA A 492 5.56 -9.10 -7.03
CA ALA A 492 4.15 -8.73 -6.99
C ALA A 492 3.89 -7.31 -6.49
N ILE A 493 2.88 -6.66 -7.07
CA ILE A 493 2.32 -5.38 -6.59
C ILE A 493 0.80 -5.43 -6.67
N TYR A 494 0.12 -4.87 -5.68
CA TYR A 494 -1.34 -4.89 -5.59
C TYR A 494 -1.92 -3.50 -5.31
N ALA A 495 -2.97 -3.13 -6.03
CA ALA A 495 -3.78 -1.97 -5.68
C ALA A 495 -4.63 -2.28 -4.43
N PHE A 496 -4.51 -1.47 -3.37
CA PHE A 496 -5.39 -1.50 -2.21
C PHE A 496 -6.43 -0.36 -2.28
N ALA A 497 -7.63 -0.56 -2.77
CA ALA A 497 -8.28 -1.83 -3.11
C ALA A 497 -9.14 -1.66 -4.35
N TRP A 498 -9.53 -2.76 -4.99
CA TRP A 498 -10.54 -2.72 -6.04
C TRP A 498 -11.88 -2.25 -5.45
N SER A 499 -12.36 -2.92 -4.40
CA SER A 499 -13.47 -2.40 -3.59
C SER A 499 -13.54 -2.99 -2.17
N HIS A 500 -14.11 -2.20 -1.24
CA HIS A 500 -14.50 -2.59 0.12
C HIS A 500 -15.95 -3.08 0.26
N GLY A 501 -16.76 -3.15 -0.81
CA GLY A 501 -18.06 -3.81 -0.72
C GLY A 501 -18.84 -3.93 -2.03
N GLY A 502 -19.81 -4.84 -2.04
CA GLY A 502 -20.55 -5.30 -3.23
C GLY A 502 -21.48 -4.29 -3.95
N ALA A 503 -21.28 -2.98 -3.77
CA ALA A 503 -21.96 -1.94 -4.54
C ALA A 503 -21.09 -1.58 -5.75
N TRP A 504 -21.23 -2.33 -6.84
CA TRP A 504 -20.37 -2.23 -8.02
C TRP A 504 -20.67 -1.00 -8.88
N ASP A 505 -21.95 -0.72 -9.18
CA ASP A 505 -22.35 0.43 -10.01
C ASP A 505 -22.48 1.75 -9.22
N ARG A 506 -21.45 2.10 -8.44
CA ARG A 506 -21.45 3.38 -7.70
C ARG A 506 -21.34 4.61 -8.61
N ARG A 507 -20.75 4.46 -9.80
CA ARG A 507 -20.56 5.54 -10.80
C ARG A 507 -19.87 6.81 -10.26
N ARG A 508 -19.14 6.68 -9.14
CA ARG A 508 -18.43 7.73 -8.42
C ARG A 508 -17.24 7.14 -7.64
N ILE A 509 -16.24 7.96 -7.32
CA ILE A 509 -15.19 7.63 -6.34
C ILE A 509 -15.84 7.49 -4.96
N ALA A 510 -15.52 6.42 -4.22
CA ALA A 510 -16.22 6.09 -2.98
C ALA A 510 -15.30 5.52 -1.90
N GLY A 511 -15.07 6.30 -0.84
CA GLY A 511 -14.12 5.95 0.21
C GLY A 511 -12.67 6.19 -0.21
N ASN A 512 -11.74 5.98 0.71
CA ASN A 512 -10.35 6.40 0.53
C ASN A 512 -9.50 5.48 -0.36
N PHE A 513 -9.98 4.27 -0.67
CA PHE A 513 -9.14 3.22 -1.26
C PHE A 513 -9.75 2.55 -2.50
N ASP A 514 -11.07 2.57 -2.71
CA ASP A 514 -11.73 1.84 -3.81
C ASP A 514 -11.38 2.43 -5.18
N ILE A 515 -10.88 1.60 -6.10
CA ILE A 515 -10.52 2.02 -7.47
C ILE A 515 -11.48 1.53 -8.56
N HIS A 516 -12.42 0.61 -8.29
CA HIS A 516 -13.31 -0.01 -9.30
C HIS A 516 -14.18 0.98 -10.10
N GLN A 517 -14.31 2.21 -9.60
CA GLN A 517 -15.07 3.34 -10.16
C GLN A 517 -14.23 4.65 -10.16
N HIS A 518 -12.90 4.58 -10.08
CA HIS A 518 -12.01 5.75 -10.07
C HIS A 518 -11.36 5.93 -11.46
N PRO A 519 -11.88 6.81 -12.33
CA PRO A 519 -11.61 6.76 -13.77
C PRO A 519 -10.12 6.94 -14.12
N VAL A 520 -9.44 7.94 -13.55
CA VAL A 520 -8.01 8.18 -13.82
C VAL A 520 -7.06 7.09 -13.30
N ARG A 521 -7.50 6.28 -12.33
CA ARG A 521 -6.71 5.15 -11.82
C ARG A 521 -6.90 3.91 -12.69
N LEU A 522 -8.13 3.64 -13.10
CA LEU A 522 -8.44 2.55 -14.04
C LEU A 522 -7.82 2.81 -15.41
N ALA A 523 -7.85 4.05 -15.90
CA ALA A 523 -7.24 4.44 -17.17
C ALA A 523 -5.73 4.15 -17.21
N THR A 524 -5.03 4.30 -16.08
CA THR A 524 -3.57 4.07 -16.01
C THR A 524 -3.16 2.63 -15.65
N LEU A 525 -4.10 1.74 -15.29
CA LEU A 525 -3.79 0.33 -15.01
C LEU A 525 -3.14 -0.41 -16.20
N PRO A 526 -3.56 -0.25 -17.47
CA PRO A 526 -2.90 -0.91 -18.59
C PRO A 526 -1.42 -0.53 -18.69
N LEU A 527 -1.09 0.77 -18.63
CA LEU A 527 0.29 1.27 -18.63
C LEU A 527 1.12 0.66 -17.48
N ALA A 528 0.56 0.63 -16.28
CA ALA A 528 1.19 0.00 -15.12
C ALA A 528 1.43 -1.51 -15.32
N ALA A 529 0.47 -2.23 -15.92
CA ALA A 529 0.61 -3.65 -16.24
C ALA A 529 1.71 -3.91 -17.28
N ALA A 530 1.86 -3.07 -18.30
CA ALA A 530 2.96 -3.20 -19.27
C ALA A 530 4.34 -2.96 -18.62
N LEU A 531 4.48 -1.86 -17.88
CA LEU A 531 5.72 -1.50 -17.18
C LEU A 531 6.21 -2.60 -16.25
N PHE A 532 5.32 -3.17 -15.44
CA PHE A 532 5.68 -4.18 -14.44
C PHE A 532 5.59 -5.62 -14.95
N ARG A 533 4.42 -6.04 -15.44
CA ARG A 533 4.11 -7.45 -15.70
C ARG A 533 4.63 -7.93 -17.06
N ARG A 534 4.48 -7.14 -18.12
CA ARG A 534 5.13 -7.43 -19.42
C ARG A 534 6.64 -7.21 -19.36
N GLY A 535 7.08 -6.30 -18.47
CA GLY A 535 8.49 -6.06 -18.20
C GLY A 535 9.13 -5.11 -19.22
N ASP A 536 8.39 -4.08 -19.65
CA ASP A 536 8.91 -3.00 -20.48
C ASP A 536 10.03 -2.23 -19.74
N LEU A 537 9.86 -2.03 -18.43
CA LEU A 537 10.92 -1.56 -17.55
C LEU A 537 11.57 -2.77 -16.86
N ARG A 538 12.89 -2.75 -16.75
CA ARG A 538 13.70 -3.83 -16.18
C ARG A 538 14.73 -3.28 -15.20
N ALA A 539 15.14 -4.11 -14.26
CA ALA A 539 16.32 -3.83 -13.46
C ALA A 539 17.60 -3.88 -14.33
N PRO A 540 18.63 -3.06 -14.02
CA PRO A 540 19.91 -3.07 -14.70
C PRO A 540 20.62 -4.44 -14.60
N VAL A 541 20.98 -5.02 -15.75
CA VAL A 541 21.55 -6.37 -15.87
C VAL A 541 22.92 -6.52 -15.16
N GLU A 542 23.74 -5.46 -15.17
CA GLU A 542 25.10 -5.48 -14.62
C GLU A 542 25.18 -5.07 -13.14
N HIS A 543 24.05 -4.77 -12.49
CA HIS A 543 24.09 -4.33 -11.09
C HIS A 543 24.37 -5.52 -10.16
N ALA A 544 25.65 -5.70 -9.82
CA ALA A 544 26.08 -6.55 -8.73
C ALA A 544 25.41 -6.07 -7.43
N GLN A 545 24.33 -6.75 -7.02
CA GLN A 545 23.57 -6.42 -5.82
C GLN A 545 24.54 -6.29 -4.65
N LYS A 546 24.62 -5.09 -4.07
CA LYS A 546 25.34 -4.82 -2.82
C LYS A 546 24.31 -4.78 -1.69
N PRO A 547 23.87 -5.95 -1.18
CA PRO A 547 22.89 -5.96 -0.12
C PRO A 547 23.47 -5.30 1.13
N THR A 548 22.64 -4.55 1.83
CA THR A 548 22.99 -3.97 3.12
C THR A 548 22.99 -5.09 4.16
N ASP A 549 24.08 -5.23 4.92
CA ASP A 549 24.15 -6.22 6.00
C ASP A 549 23.15 -5.87 7.11
N PHE A 550 22.36 -6.86 7.51
CA PHE A 550 21.28 -6.73 8.48
C PHE A 550 21.47 -7.73 9.64
N PRO A 551 22.47 -7.48 10.52
CA PRO A 551 22.82 -8.39 11.60
C PRO A 551 21.78 -8.38 12.72
N LEU A 552 21.17 -9.54 12.99
CA LEU A 552 20.10 -9.72 13.98
C LEU A 552 20.43 -9.10 15.35
N GLU A 553 21.64 -9.33 15.87
CA GLU A 553 22.05 -8.78 17.17
C GLU A 553 22.00 -7.25 17.18
N SER A 554 22.51 -6.60 16.13
CA SER A 554 22.50 -5.14 16.01
C SER A 554 21.10 -4.59 15.68
N VAL A 555 20.24 -5.35 15.01
CA VAL A 555 18.83 -5.00 14.81
C VAL A 555 18.13 -4.92 16.16
N LEU A 556 18.22 -5.97 16.99
CA LEU A 556 17.62 -6.01 18.32
C LEU A 556 18.22 -4.93 19.23
N GLU A 557 19.54 -4.70 19.19
CA GLU A 557 20.16 -3.57 19.90
C GLU A 557 19.69 -2.19 19.41
N SER A 558 19.46 -2.02 18.11
CA SER A 558 19.00 -0.75 17.54
C SER A 558 17.57 -0.42 17.97
N ILE A 559 16.75 -1.45 18.13
CA ILE A 559 15.36 -1.42 18.59
C ILE A 559 15.28 -1.07 20.09
N LEU A 560 16.27 -1.43 20.90
CA LEU A 560 16.37 -0.96 22.29
C LEU A 560 16.57 0.57 22.42
N ARG A 561 17.13 1.21 21.38
CA ARG A 561 17.47 2.65 21.39
C ARG A 561 16.43 3.54 20.69
N ASP A 562 15.53 2.95 19.91
CA ASP A 562 14.63 3.64 18.98
C ASP A 562 13.36 2.78 18.76
N SER A 563 12.74 2.82 17.57
CA SER A 563 11.62 1.94 17.21
C SER A 563 11.96 0.93 16.10
N VAL A 564 11.27 -0.22 16.15
CA VAL A 564 11.13 -1.19 15.04
C VAL A 564 10.64 -0.55 13.74
N HIS A 565 9.92 0.58 13.78
CA HIS A 565 9.46 1.30 12.57
C HIS A 565 10.59 1.67 11.61
N ARG A 566 11.84 1.70 12.10
CA ARG A 566 13.05 2.04 11.33
C ARG A 566 14.04 0.87 11.21
N ALA A 567 13.65 -0.35 11.56
CA ALA A 567 14.50 -1.54 11.39
C ALA A 567 14.49 -2.00 9.91
N ASN A 568 15.17 -1.26 9.04
CA ASN A 568 15.27 -1.50 7.60
C ASN A 568 16.66 -1.09 7.07
N ALA A 569 16.92 -1.24 5.76
CA ALA A 569 18.25 -0.95 5.17
C ALA A 569 18.79 0.44 5.50
N GLY A 570 17.93 1.45 5.60
CA GLY A 570 18.33 2.84 5.89
C GLY A 570 18.94 3.03 7.28
N ARG A 571 18.63 2.14 8.24
CA ARG A 571 19.23 2.13 9.57
C ARG A 571 20.63 1.52 9.60
N PHE A 572 21.00 0.78 8.55
CA PHE A 572 22.28 0.08 8.41
C PHE A 572 23.15 0.67 7.30
N GLY A 573 22.85 1.90 6.87
CA GLY A 573 23.73 2.72 6.03
C GLY A 573 23.24 2.98 4.60
N ALA A 574 22.15 2.37 4.15
CA ALA A 574 21.64 2.58 2.78
C ALA A 574 20.93 3.94 2.61
N ASP A 575 21.22 4.69 1.54
CA ASP A 575 20.39 5.84 1.18
C ASP A 575 19.06 5.35 0.56
N ARG A 576 17.96 6.02 0.90
CA ARG A 576 16.67 5.85 0.21
C ARG A 576 16.74 6.26 -1.25
N ARG A 577 17.64 7.17 -1.61
CA ARG A 577 17.78 7.68 -2.98
C ARG A 577 18.46 6.69 -3.91
N ASP A 578 19.28 5.77 -3.38
CA ASP A 578 19.81 4.64 -4.17
C ASP A 578 18.69 3.72 -4.67
N THR A 579 17.56 3.63 -3.94
CA THR A 579 16.37 2.87 -4.38
C THR A 579 15.69 3.46 -5.62
N LEU A 580 15.93 4.74 -5.92
CA LEU A 580 15.47 5.38 -7.17
C LEU A 580 16.46 5.14 -8.32
N ARG A 581 17.65 4.60 -8.02
CA ARG A 581 18.73 4.37 -8.97
C ARG A 581 18.84 2.91 -9.39
N ALA A 582 18.84 1.97 -8.44
CA ALA A 582 19.06 0.55 -8.70
C ALA A 582 18.39 -0.35 -7.64
N PRO A 583 18.20 -1.67 -7.91
CA PRO A 583 17.68 -2.62 -6.93
C PRO A 583 18.47 -2.62 -5.62
N VAL A 584 17.78 -2.45 -4.49
CA VAL A 584 18.37 -2.65 -3.16
C VAL A 584 17.89 -3.96 -2.51
N SER A 585 18.60 -4.40 -1.48
CA SER A 585 18.19 -5.54 -0.65
C SER A 585 18.94 -5.59 0.69
N LEU A 586 18.44 -6.40 1.60
CA LEU A 586 19.04 -6.77 2.88
C LEU A 586 19.69 -8.15 2.79
N ARG A 587 20.90 -8.29 3.32
CA ARG A 587 21.54 -9.59 3.59
C ARG A 587 21.44 -9.86 5.09
N LEU A 588 20.63 -10.84 5.46
CA LEU A 588 20.46 -11.22 6.85
C LEU A 588 21.71 -11.92 7.36
N THR A 589 22.25 -11.45 8.49
CA THR A 589 23.40 -12.05 9.16
C THR A 589 23.10 -12.21 10.65
N ALA A 590 23.84 -13.05 11.36
CA ALA A 590 23.69 -13.18 12.81
C ALA A 590 24.33 -11.98 13.53
N THR A 591 25.59 -11.71 13.21
CA THR A 591 26.45 -10.70 13.83
C THR A 591 27.08 -9.81 12.77
N GLY A 592 27.33 -8.54 13.10
CA GLY A 592 27.97 -7.59 12.19
C GLY A 592 28.29 -6.27 12.90
N ALA A 593 28.67 -5.25 12.13
CA ALA A 593 28.87 -3.91 12.66
C ALA A 593 27.55 -3.34 13.20
N PRO A 594 27.59 -2.55 14.31
CA PRO A 594 26.40 -1.90 14.83
C PRO A 594 25.82 -0.91 13.82
N ALA A 595 24.49 -0.70 13.89
CA ALA A 595 23.76 0.24 13.04
C ALA A 595 24.39 1.64 13.04
N THR A 596 25.05 2.02 11.95
CA THR A 596 25.57 3.36 11.72
C THR A 596 24.51 4.22 11.04
N LYS A 597 24.28 5.43 11.56
CA LYS A 597 23.49 6.43 10.83
C LYS A 597 24.34 6.88 9.63
N ALA A 598 23.90 6.58 8.40
CA ALA A 598 24.48 7.20 7.22
C ALA A 598 24.41 8.73 7.34
N ALA A 599 25.47 9.43 6.92
CA ALA A 599 25.33 10.83 6.58
C ALA A 599 24.33 10.91 5.41
N GLU A 600 23.34 11.79 5.49
CA GLU A 600 22.44 12.03 4.35
C GLU A 600 23.26 12.78 3.27
N PRO A 601 23.48 12.20 2.07
CA PRO A 601 24.05 12.96 0.98
C PRO A 601 23.09 14.10 0.61
N ILE A 602 23.62 15.17 0.02
CA ILE A 602 22.80 16.22 -0.61
C ILE A 602 22.89 15.97 -2.11
N TYR A 603 21.84 15.37 -2.69
CA TYR A 603 21.70 15.31 -4.15
C TYR A 603 21.01 16.58 -4.62
N THR A 604 21.61 17.24 -5.61
CA THR A 604 21.07 18.43 -6.25
C THR A 604 20.67 18.09 -7.69
N GLY A 605 19.38 18.17 -8.01
CA GLY A 605 18.85 17.91 -9.35
C GLY A 605 18.28 16.50 -9.56
N ALA A 606 18.09 16.11 -10.82
CA ALA A 606 17.38 14.90 -11.20
C ALA A 606 18.12 13.59 -10.88
N ILE A 607 17.39 12.62 -10.35
CA ILE A 607 17.89 11.27 -10.02
C ILE A 607 17.56 10.34 -11.18
N ARG A 608 18.58 9.85 -11.89
CA ARG A 608 18.43 8.89 -12.99
C ARG A 608 18.74 7.46 -12.55
N SER A 609 17.89 6.53 -12.95
CA SER A 609 18.12 5.09 -12.80
C SER A 609 19.34 4.59 -13.56
N GLU A 610 19.95 3.52 -13.05
CA GLU A 610 20.90 2.71 -13.80
C GLU A 610 20.14 1.96 -14.90
N GLY A 611 20.66 1.98 -16.14
CA GLY A 611 19.87 1.67 -17.35
C GLY A 611 18.99 2.83 -17.85
N GLY A 612 18.82 3.90 -17.07
CA GLY A 612 18.28 5.18 -17.52
C GLY A 612 16.82 5.21 -17.97
N GLN A 613 16.06 4.12 -17.71
CA GLN A 613 14.64 3.95 -18.07
C GLN A 613 13.67 4.78 -17.21
N LEU A 614 14.12 5.21 -16.03
CA LEU A 614 13.40 6.07 -15.09
C LEU A 614 14.27 7.27 -14.72
N THR A 615 13.70 8.49 -14.77
CA THR A 615 14.36 9.72 -14.29
C THR A 615 13.40 10.49 -13.41
N TRP A 616 13.84 10.90 -12.23
CA TRP A 616 13.06 11.64 -11.25
C TRP A 616 13.65 13.04 -11.05
N ASP A 617 13.07 14.04 -11.72
CA ASP A 617 13.43 15.45 -11.60
C ASP A 617 12.70 16.07 -10.39
N ALA A 618 13.31 16.00 -9.21
CA ALA A 618 12.67 16.30 -7.92
C ALA A 618 12.61 17.80 -7.55
N ASN A 619 12.43 18.69 -8.53
CA ASN A 619 12.46 20.14 -8.34
C ASN A 619 11.15 20.68 -7.75
N ALA A 620 10.81 20.29 -6.52
CA ALA A 620 9.57 20.71 -5.86
C ALA A 620 9.42 22.25 -5.85
N PRO A 621 8.23 22.80 -6.16
CA PRO A 621 6.95 22.11 -6.40
C PRO A 621 6.75 21.60 -7.84
N HIS A 622 7.71 21.78 -8.75
CA HIS A 622 7.63 21.46 -10.17
C HIS A 622 8.24 20.09 -10.55
N GLY A 623 8.12 19.11 -9.68
CA GLY A 623 8.71 17.79 -9.87
C GLY A 623 8.09 17.03 -11.05
N VAL A 624 8.92 16.28 -11.79
CA VAL A 624 8.49 15.44 -12.92
C VAL A 624 9.25 14.11 -12.90
N VAL A 625 8.53 13.03 -13.20
CA VAL A 625 9.09 11.70 -13.45
C VAL A 625 8.93 11.36 -14.93
N LEU A 626 10.03 10.91 -15.53
CA LEU A 626 10.10 10.43 -16.91
C LEU A 626 10.30 8.92 -16.90
N ILE A 627 9.46 8.21 -17.65
CA ILE A 627 9.58 6.78 -17.92
C ILE A 627 9.92 6.65 -19.41
N ASP A 628 11.04 6.02 -19.75
CA ASP A 628 11.55 5.90 -21.12
C ASP A 628 12.04 4.48 -21.41
N THR A 629 11.12 3.64 -21.86
CA THR A 629 11.40 2.28 -22.32
C THR A 629 11.10 2.16 -23.83
N PRO A 630 11.54 1.09 -24.51
CA PRO A 630 11.25 0.92 -25.94
C PRO A 630 9.75 0.83 -26.27
N HIS A 631 8.93 0.27 -25.36
CA HIS A 631 7.51 -0.03 -25.62
C HIS A 631 6.53 0.86 -24.82
N SER A 632 6.98 1.43 -23.71
CA SER A 632 6.21 2.33 -22.83
C SER A 632 7.00 3.59 -22.49
N LYS A 633 6.38 4.76 -22.67
CA LYS A 633 6.99 6.07 -22.44
C LYS A 633 5.99 6.98 -21.71
N ALA A 634 6.40 7.72 -20.68
CA ALA A 634 5.50 8.60 -19.93
C ALA A 634 6.18 9.81 -19.29
N VAL A 635 5.39 10.87 -19.13
CA VAL A 635 5.66 12.07 -18.33
C VAL A 635 4.63 12.14 -17.22
N VAL A 636 5.08 12.24 -15.97
CA VAL A 636 4.23 12.27 -14.76
C VAL A 636 4.67 13.43 -13.88
N GLY A 637 3.77 14.36 -13.57
CA GLY A 637 4.08 15.47 -12.66
C GLY A 637 3.77 16.85 -13.23
N PHE A 638 4.49 17.86 -12.73
CA PHE A 638 4.28 19.27 -13.02
C PHE A 638 4.97 19.68 -14.33
N ALA A 639 4.31 19.34 -15.43
CA ALA A 639 4.89 19.25 -16.77
C ALA A 639 4.38 20.30 -17.77
N ASN A 640 3.42 21.15 -17.38
CA ASN A 640 2.78 22.13 -18.27
C ASN A 640 3.79 23.09 -18.93
N GLY A 641 3.64 23.31 -20.24
CA GLY A 641 4.49 24.21 -21.04
C GLY A 641 5.94 23.74 -21.22
N ARG A 642 6.30 22.56 -20.72
CA ARG A 642 7.64 21.96 -20.88
C ARG A 642 7.57 20.88 -21.97
N THR A 643 8.60 20.80 -22.80
CA THR A 643 8.73 19.75 -23.83
C THR A 643 9.63 18.63 -23.34
N PHE A 644 9.18 17.38 -23.46
CA PHE A 644 9.93 16.19 -23.06
C PHE A 644 10.06 15.26 -24.26
N ALA A 645 11.30 14.94 -24.64
CA ALA A 645 11.60 13.95 -25.68
C ALA A 645 12.12 12.66 -25.03
N LEU A 646 11.47 11.54 -25.35
CA LEU A 646 11.74 10.21 -24.80
C LEU A 646 12.11 9.26 -25.96
N GLY A 647 13.15 8.44 -25.82
CA GLY A 647 13.66 7.57 -26.88
C GLY A 647 14.62 8.25 -27.88
N GLY A 648 14.74 7.63 -29.06
CA GLY A 648 15.71 7.94 -30.12
C GLY A 648 16.98 7.07 -30.07
N GLU A 649 17.84 7.21 -31.09
CA GLU A 649 19.03 6.35 -31.29
C GLU A 649 20.07 6.40 -30.17
N THR A 650 20.07 7.45 -29.35
CA THR A 650 21.02 7.68 -28.24
C THR A 650 20.35 7.59 -26.85
N GLY A 651 19.14 7.03 -26.77
CA GLY A 651 18.43 6.77 -25.51
C GLY A 651 19.17 5.75 -24.64
N ALA A 652 19.14 5.93 -23.31
CA ALA A 652 19.79 5.01 -22.37
C ALA A 652 19.14 3.61 -22.33
N SER A 653 17.91 3.49 -22.84
CA SER A 653 17.14 2.25 -22.96
C SER A 653 17.28 1.56 -24.33
N GLY A 654 18.16 2.04 -25.20
CA GLY A 654 18.38 1.54 -26.56
C GLY A 654 17.59 2.31 -27.63
N SER A 655 17.83 1.97 -28.90
CA SER A 655 17.15 2.61 -30.04
C SER A 655 15.65 2.29 -29.99
N SER A 656 14.84 3.33 -29.87
CA SER A 656 13.38 3.30 -29.99
C SER A 656 12.88 4.59 -30.64
N ALA A 657 11.66 4.60 -31.18
CA ALA A 657 11.04 5.82 -31.71
C ALA A 657 11.10 6.95 -30.70
N ARG A 658 11.51 8.15 -31.15
CA ARG A 658 11.35 9.35 -30.35
C ARG A 658 9.87 9.69 -30.21
N VAL A 659 9.43 9.84 -28.96
CA VAL A 659 8.13 10.43 -28.62
C VAL A 659 8.39 11.75 -27.93
N THR A 660 7.83 12.83 -28.47
CA THR A 660 7.86 14.14 -27.83
C THR A 660 6.48 14.43 -27.24
N ILE A 661 6.45 14.85 -25.98
CA ILE A 661 5.23 15.23 -25.27
C ILE A 661 5.40 16.68 -24.80
N HIS A 662 4.46 17.54 -25.20
CA HIS A 662 4.36 18.93 -24.73
C HIS A 662 2.99 19.14 -24.05
N PRO A 663 2.88 18.95 -22.72
CA PRO A 663 1.64 19.15 -21.99
C PRO A 663 1.21 20.63 -22.03
N GLY A 664 -0.05 20.87 -22.38
CA GLY A 664 -0.67 22.19 -22.34
C GLY A 664 -1.07 22.59 -20.91
N LYS A 665 -2.00 23.54 -20.79
CA LYS A 665 -2.50 24.01 -19.49
C LYS A 665 -3.52 23.03 -18.88
N THR A 666 -3.34 22.71 -17.61
CA THR A 666 -4.24 21.90 -16.77
C THR A 666 -4.67 22.66 -15.51
N LEU A 667 -5.63 22.12 -14.75
CA LEU A 667 -6.22 22.70 -13.55
C LEU A 667 -5.30 22.70 -12.32
N GLN A 668 -4.21 21.93 -12.33
CA GLN A 668 -3.26 21.80 -11.20
C GLN A 668 -1.79 21.96 -11.60
N ASP A 669 -1.53 22.47 -12.81
CA ASP A 669 -0.22 22.46 -13.46
C ASP A 669 0.49 21.10 -13.56
N TRP A 670 -0.31 20.03 -13.47
CA TRP A 670 0.11 18.65 -13.32
C TRP A 670 -0.65 17.72 -14.28
N SER A 671 -0.02 16.64 -14.74
CA SER A 671 -0.68 15.54 -15.45
C SER A 671 0.11 14.23 -15.42
N VAL A 672 -0.55 13.14 -15.81
CA VAL A 672 0.05 11.88 -16.25
C VAL A 672 -0.25 11.73 -17.74
N ILE A 673 0.76 11.75 -18.60
CA ILE A 673 0.64 11.43 -20.02
C ILE A 673 1.57 10.26 -20.33
N GLY A 674 1.02 9.13 -20.79
CA GLY A 674 1.78 7.91 -21.04
C GLY A 674 1.32 7.14 -22.27
N LEU A 675 2.27 6.74 -23.09
CA LEU A 675 2.08 5.90 -24.27
C LEU A 675 2.57 4.49 -23.98
N MET A 676 1.83 3.48 -24.45
CA MET A 676 2.21 2.08 -24.39
C MET A 676 1.82 1.33 -25.67
N ALA A 677 2.79 0.71 -26.35
CA ALA A 677 2.51 -0.23 -27.43
C ALA A 677 1.74 -1.45 -26.89
N LYS A 678 0.70 -1.90 -27.60
CA LYS A 678 -0.11 -3.07 -27.20
C LYS A 678 0.65 -4.38 -27.34
N SER A 679 1.55 -4.45 -28.33
CA SER A 679 2.50 -5.55 -28.54
C SER A 679 3.87 -5.26 -27.92
N ASP A 680 4.81 -6.18 -28.08
CA ASP A 680 6.25 -6.06 -27.80
C ASP A 680 7.03 -5.33 -28.90
N ARG A 681 6.34 -4.56 -29.76
CA ARG A 681 6.96 -3.72 -30.80
C ARG A 681 7.16 -2.30 -30.33
N ASP A 682 8.03 -1.59 -31.03
CA ASP A 682 8.20 -0.15 -30.88
C ASP A 682 6.88 0.58 -31.26
N PRO A 683 6.42 1.61 -30.52
CA PRO A 683 5.18 2.32 -30.82
C PRO A 683 5.18 3.06 -32.17
N GLY A 684 6.36 3.38 -32.72
CA GLY A 684 6.51 3.96 -34.05
C GLY A 684 6.56 2.93 -35.18
N ALA A 685 6.53 1.62 -34.89
CA ALA A 685 6.41 0.55 -35.88
C ALA A 685 4.93 0.16 -36.11
N PRO A 686 4.58 -0.49 -37.24
CA PRO A 686 3.20 -0.91 -37.52
C PRO A 686 2.56 -1.74 -36.40
N GLY A 687 1.43 -1.24 -35.88
CA GLY A 687 0.74 -1.77 -34.71
C GLY A 687 -0.16 -0.77 -33.97
N GLU A 688 -0.76 -1.23 -32.87
CA GLU A 688 -1.64 -0.44 -31.99
C GLU A 688 -0.90 0.00 -30.73
N ALA A 689 -1.12 1.25 -30.28
CA ALA A 689 -0.65 1.77 -29.00
C ALA A 689 -1.76 2.55 -28.26
N LEU A 690 -1.73 2.49 -26.93
CA LEU A 690 -2.63 3.21 -26.03
C LEU A 690 -1.91 4.43 -25.46
N LEU A 691 -2.45 5.62 -25.72
CA LEU A 691 -2.06 6.87 -25.07
C LEU A 691 -3.08 7.19 -23.97
N VAL A 692 -2.63 7.34 -22.73
CA VAL A 692 -3.43 7.78 -21.59
C VAL A 692 -3.02 9.19 -21.19
N ALA A 693 -3.99 10.04 -20.88
CA ALA A 693 -3.78 11.43 -20.45
C ALA A 693 -4.76 11.75 -19.31
N CYS A 694 -4.24 11.90 -18.10
CA CYS A 694 -5.02 12.05 -16.86
C CYS A 694 -4.58 13.29 -16.07
N GLY A 695 -5.54 14.13 -15.70
CA GLY A 695 -5.36 15.29 -14.82
C GLY A 695 -6.23 15.18 -13.58
N TYR A 696 -6.84 16.30 -13.19
CA TYR A 696 -7.77 16.39 -12.07
C TYR A 696 -9.01 15.48 -12.24
N THR A 697 -9.56 15.00 -11.12
CA THR A 697 -10.83 14.27 -11.09
C THR A 697 -11.56 14.49 -9.77
N GLN A 698 -12.90 14.52 -9.82
CA GLN A 698 -13.75 14.55 -8.62
C GLN A 698 -15.11 13.89 -8.90
N ASN A 699 -15.97 13.83 -7.89
CA ASN A 699 -17.39 13.53 -8.09
C ASN A 699 -18.18 14.83 -8.26
N THR A 700 -19.31 14.81 -8.97
CA THR A 700 -20.21 15.96 -9.08
C THR A 700 -20.63 16.49 -7.71
N GLY A 701 -20.44 17.78 -7.46
CA GLY A 701 -20.77 18.44 -6.19
C GLY A 701 -19.89 18.00 -5.01
N MET A 702 -18.69 17.46 -5.26
CA MET A 702 -17.68 17.24 -4.22
C MET A 702 -17.26 18.58 -3.60
N ARG A 703 -17.12 18.63 -2.27
CA ARG A 703 -16.70 19.87 -1.57
C ARG A 703 -15.70 19.60 -0.46
N TRP A 704 -14.93 20.62 -0.15
CA TRP A 704 -13.83 20.62 0.80
C TRP A 704 -14.13 21.50 2.01
N HIS A 705 -13.41 21.27 3.10
CA HIS A 705 -13.38 22.17 4.25
C HIS A 705 -12.29 23.24 4.11
N ASP A 706 -11.25 22.95 3.33
CA ASP A 706 -10.05 23.76 3.17
C ASP A 706 -9.69 23.97 1.68
N ALA A 707 -9.05 25.10 1.38
CA ALA A 707 -8.56 25.40 0.03
C ALA A 707 -7.45 24.44 -0.45
N GLY A 708 -6.71 23.83 0.48
CA GLY A 708 -5.68 22.81 0.17
C GLY A 708 -6.24 21.47 -0.29
N LYS A 709 -7.57 21.25 -0.18
CA LYS A 709 -8.26 20.00 -0.50
C LYS A 709 -7.71 18.81 0.30
N SER A 710 -7.34 19.03 1.56
CA SER A 710 -6.83 18.00 2.47
C SER A 710 -7.93 17.33 3.29
N ARG A 711 -9.07 18.01 3.48
CA ARG A 711 -10.18 17.54 4.31
C ARG A 711 -11.52 17.70 3.62
N LEU A 712 -12.19 16.57 3.39
CA LEU A 712 -13.40 16.48 2.58
C LEU A 712 -14.65 16.86 3.39
N LYS A 713 -15.47 17.77 2.87
CA LYS A 713 -16.77 18.19 3.44
C LYS A 713 -17.91 17.32 2.92
N THR A 714 -17.87 16.94 1.65
CA THR A 714 -18.75 15.90 1.09
C THR A 714 -18.11 15.20 -0.10
N TRP A 715 -18.33 13.89 -0.20
CA TRP A 715 -17.94 13.06 -1.34
C TRP A 715 -18.66 13.40 -2.64
N GLY A 716 -19.68 14.26 -2.64
CA GLY A 716 -20.49 14.51 -3.84
C GLY A 716 -21.26 13.28 -4.32
N ASN A 717 -21.81 13.37 -5.53
CA ASN A 717 -22.70 12.38 -6.15
C ASN A 717 -22.13 11.86 -7.47
N PRO A 718 -22.68 10.77 -8.02
CA PRO A 718 -22.39 10.39 -9.40
C PRO A 718 -22.87 11.48 -10.39
N PRO A 719 -22.25 11.62 -11.57
CA PRO A 719 -21.11 10.84 -12.07
C PRO A 719 -19.75 11.26 -11.48
N THR A 720 -18.71 10.46 -11.73
CA THR A 720 -17.33 10.96 -11.75
C THR A 720 -17.12 11.96 -12.89
N LEU A 721 -16.31 12.97 -12.60
CA LEU A 721 -15.90 14.03 -13.49
C LEU A 721 -14.37 13.97 -13.69
N ILE A 722 -13.92 14.17 -14.92
CA ILE A 722 -12.51 14.16 -15.32
C ILE A 722 -12.10 15.47 -15.97
N GLU A 723 -10.82 15.81 -15.85
CA GLU A 723 -10.16 16.79 -16.70
C GLU A 723 -9.72 16.15 -18.01
N GLY A 724 -10.01 16.79 -19.14
CA GLY A 724 -9.43 16.43 -20.43
C GLY A 724 -8.10 17.16 -20.62
N VAL A 725 -6.99 16.44 -20.54
CA VAL A 725 -5.63 17.02 -20.58
C VAL A 725 -5.25 17.41 -22.01
N PRO A 726 -4.90 18.69 -22.26
CA PRO A 726 -4.36 19.11 -23.56
C PRO A 726 -2.86 18.80 -23.67
N ALA A 727 -2.43 18.37 -24.85
CA ALA A 727 -1.00 18.22 -25.19
C ALA A 727 -0.78 18.13 -26.71
N GLU A 728 0.37 18.61 -27.18
CA GLU A 728 0.92 18.20 -28.48
C GLU A 728 1.77 16.94 -28.28
N ILE A 729 1.60 15.96 -29.17
CA ILE A 729 2.37 14.72 -29.22
C ILE A 729 3.04 14.61 -30.60
N THR A 730 4.32 14.25 -30.62
CA THR A 730 5.00 13.78 -31.85
C THR A 730 5.47 12.34 -31.67
N LEU A 731 5.33 11.51 -32.71
CA LEU A 731 5.81 10.14 -32.78
C LEU A 731 6.70 9.97 -34.03
N GLU A 732 7.96 9.63 -33.83
CA GLU A 732 8.87 9.18 -34.89
C GLU A 732 8.41 7.82 -35.43
N LEU A 733 8.23 7.71 -36.74
CA LEU A 733 7.84 6.47 -37.40
C LEU A 733 9.09 5.64 -37.75
N ARG A 734 8.99 4.34 -37.53
CA ARG A 734 10.07 3.37 -37.77
C ARG A 734 9.94 2.77 -39.18
N GLU A 735 11.00 2.12 -39.64
CA GLU A 735 11.02 1.49 -40.97
C GLU A 735 9.82 0.56 -41.17
N GLY A 736 9.16 0.70 -42.32
CA GLY A 736 7.94 -0.04 -42.67
C GLY A 736 6.63 0.64 -42.27
N ALA A 737 6.65 1.68 -41.42
CA ALA A 737 5.46 2.49 -41.14
C ALA A 737 5.16 3.46 -42.30
N THR A 738 3.89 3.57 -42.66
CA THR A 738 3.37 4.31 -43.82
C THR A 738 2.47 5.48 -43.43
N GLY A 739 1.94 5.48 -42.20
CA GLY A 739 1.10 6.53 -41.68
C GLY A 739 0.71 6.32 -40.22
N THR A 740 -0.10 7.23 -39.68
CA THR A 740 -0.64 7.13 -38.33
C THR A 740 -2.06 7.66 -38.26
N GLU A 741 -2.97 6.87 -37.70
CA GLU A 741 -4.28 7.31 -37.26
C GLU A 741 -4.32 7.45 -35.73
N VAL A 742 -5.06 8.44 -35.23
CA VAL A 742 -5.32 8.58 -33.79
C VAL A 742 -6.81 8.73 -33.55
N TRP A 743 -7.33 8.02 -32.55
CA TRP A 743 -8.75 7.97 -32.21
C TRP A 743 -8.97 8.24 -30.72
N SER A 744 -9.90 9.14 -30.38
CA SER A 744 -10.39 9.25 -29.00
C SER A 744 -11.31 8.08 -28.68
N LEU A 745 -11.27 7.58 -27.44
CA LEU A 745 -12.03 6.40 -27.02
C LEU A 745 -13.10 6.72 -25.97
N ASP A 746 -14.22 5.99 -25.97
CA ASP A 746 -15.30 6.12 -24.99
C ASP A 746 -14.96 5.49 -23.62
N GLU A 747 -15.88 5.52 -22.66
CA GLU A 747 -15.71 4.92 -21.32
C GLU A 747 -15.51 3.39 -21.30
N ARG A 748 -15.63 2.72 -22.45
CA ARG A 748 -15.35 1.29 -22.67
C ARG A 748 -14.08 1.05 -23.48
N GLY A 749 -13.42 2.10 -23.97
CA GLY A 749 -12.21 2.02 -24.78
C GLY A 749 -12.46 1.78 -26.28
N ARG A 750 -13.65 2.11 -26.79
CA ARG A 750 -14.03 1.99 -28.22
C ARG A 750 -13.84 3.33 -28.94
N ARG A 751 -13.41 3.30 -30.21
CA ARG A 751 -13.19 4.50 -31.05
C ARG A 751 -14.46 5.34 -31.18
N VAL A 752 -14.33 6.65 -30.97
CA VAL A 752 -15.43 7.64 -31.07
C VAL A 752 -15.17 8.67 -32.17
N ARG A 753 -14.00 9.30 -32.16
CA ARG A 753 -13.65 10.40 -33.07
C ARG A 753 -12.20 10.29 -33.50
N SER A 754 -11.95 10.38 -34.81
CA SER A 754 -10.60 10.51 -35.34
C SER A 754 -10.03 11.90 -35.07
N LEU A 755 -8.74 11.95 -34.76
CA LEU A 755 -7.96 13.16 -34.57
C LEU A 755 -7.25 13.52 -35.89
N PRO A 756 -7.10 14.81 -36.23
CA PRO A 756 -6.18 15.22 -37.29
C PRO A 756 -4.74 14.84 -36.94
N VAL A 757 -4.05 14.20 -37.88
CA VAL A 757 -2.63 13.86 -37.79
C VAL A 757 -1.92 14.43 -39.00
N SER A 758 -0.83 15.17 -38.78
CA SER A 758 0.09 15.59 -39.84
C SER A 758 1.32 14.68 -39.80
N VAL A 759 1.68 14.05 -40.92
CA VAL A 759 2.90 13.24 -41.05
C VAL A 759 3.86 13.97 -41.98
N GLU A 760 4.99 14.41 -41.44
CA GLU A 760 6.04 15.16 -42.15
C GLU A 760 7.40 14.51 -41.83
N GLU A 761 8.22 14.24 -42.86
CA GLU A 761 9.58 13.67 -42.71
C GLU A 761 9.67 12.42 -41.81
N GLY A 762 8.63 11.58 -41.80
CA GLY A 762 8.56 10.38 -40.96
C GLY A 762 8.17 10.64 -39.50
N VAL A 763 7.66 11.83 -39.17
CA VAL A 763 7.17 12.18 -37.83
C VAL A 763 5.67 12.48 -37.90
N ALA A 764 4.87 11.71 -37.16
CA ALA A 764 3.45 11.99 -36.94
C ALA A 764 3.28 13.00 -35.80
N ARG A 765 2.49 14.07 -36.02
CA ARG A 765 2.13 15.09 -35.02
C ARG A 765 0.62 15.21 -34.90
N PHE A 766 0.11 15.25 -33.66
CA PHE A 766 -1.31 15.40 -33.36
C PHE A 766 -1.51 16.08 -31.99
N HIS A 767 -2.73 16.55 -31.74
CA HIS A 767 -3.11 17.25 -30.51
C HIS A 767 -4.22 16.49 -29.78
N ILE A 768 -4.07 16.33 -28.47
CA ILE A 768 -5.12 15.85 -27.56
C ILE A 768 -5.65 17.01 -26.70
N GLY A 769 -6.84 16.88 -26.13
CA GLY A 769 -7.51 17.98 -25.42
C GLY A 769 -8.93 17.70 -24.93
N PRO A 770 -9.54 18.63 -24.16
CA PRO A 770 -10.86 18.47 -23.55
C PRO A 770 -12.01 18.32 -24.54
N GLU A 771 -11.85 18.79 -25.79
CA GLU A 771 -12.81 18.63 -26.88
C GLU A 771 -13.00 17.16 -27.32
N PHE A 772 -12.10 16.26 -26.95
CA PHE A 772 -12.21 14.82 -27.19
C PHE A 772 -12.88 14.04 -26.06
N ARG A 773 -13.13 14.70 -24.92
CA ARG A 773 -13.95 14.21 -23.79
C ARG A 773 -13.53 12.83 -23.24
N THR A 774 -12.23 12.56 -23.16
CA THR A 774 -11.70 11.26 -22.77
C THR A 774 -10.39 11.32 -21.97
N LEU A 775 -10.03 10.20 -21.33
CA LEU A 775 -8.73 9.95 -20.70
C LEU A 775 -7.76 9.15 -21.60
N TRP A 776 -8.24 8.58 -22.70
CA TRP A 776 -7.48 7.61 -23.47
C TRP A 776 -7.73 7.69 -24.98
N TYR A 777 -6.67 7.42 -25.73
CA TYR A 777 -6.61 7.49 -27.18
C TYR A 777 -5.93 6.24 -27.72
N GLU A 778 -6.39 5.76 -28.87
CA GLU A 778 -5.74 4.70 -29.62
C GLU A 778 -4.92 5.33 -30.75
N ILE A 779 -3.66 4.94 -30.85
CA ILE A 779 -2.77 5.27 -31.96
C ILE A 779 -2.61 4.00 -32.78
N VAL A 780 -2.81 4.10 -34.09
CA VAL A 780 -2.59 3.02 -35.05
C VAL A 780 -1.52 3.48 -36.03
N THR A 781 -0.35 2.87 -35.92
CA THR A 781 0.73 3.04 -36.91
C THR A 781 0.52 2.00 -38.02
N GLN A 782 0.49 2.46 -39.27
CA GLN A 782 0.08 1.68 -40.45
C GLN A 782 1.27 1.00 -41.15
#